data_AF-R7QB76-F1
#
_entry.id   AF-R7QB76-F1
#
_cell.length_a   1.000
_cell.length_b   1.000
_cell.length_c   1.000
_cell.angle_alpha   90.00
_cell.angle_beta   90.00
_cell.angle_gamma   90.00
#
_symmetry.space_group_name_H-M   'P 1'
#
loop_
_entity.id
_entity.type
_entity.pdbx_description
1 polymer ?
#
loop_
_entity_poly.entity_id
_entity_poly.type
_entity_poly.pdbx_seq_one_letter_code
_entity_poly.pdbx_strand_id
1 'polypeptide(L)'
;MRGQAAFIPLGATSTAFNGRGVHTRPSSCLPLPSLPVPAFPYVPSVITAVAAKPRADSSPPKKLSKVEGLKVSSNQLRFPLAEQLQNDEIFITENAVQIMKFHGSYQQDDRDKRASGQQKKYQFMLRLKMPAGEFPAALYQALDDISTKYGNNTLRATTRCAWQIHGVLKSDLKPVFSAIMNAGGSCIGACGDLSRNVMCTPAPLTSELYKNARFVSAMLGELFAPQTGAFSEIWLDGEKAASLEFWKKDLDMNSVQEIMRFDNGNGVVYNGKEEPIYGETYLPRKFKIGVTVPGDNSIDIYTQDIGIVCIPDAAGKVVGYNIIVGGGMGRTHRKATTFARTGDHLGYVPADKLWEACKAIVAAQRDHGNRSVRANARMKYLVDKLGIDSFRTLVETYFGEPFESFREIQPWRYMDWLGWHEQGDGNLFLGLFIENGRIKDEADFKLRTALRRIIDAYEFDMVVSPNQNIILKNITPNQKNGIEAILKEHNVRTADEYLINKRLSMACPAMPLCGLAITEAERVMPDMVARMDTLFKKNGLDVPVTIRMTGCPNGCARPYMAELGLVGSGQKSYQLWLGGCPHQTRLAWPYLDRVKDVDLEGTLTPVLTMYQQKSTTGEAFGDFCHRMGKSDIATFAEHFNSAPIQVNGAPPTLTYEAPVKARTARKKSTAKPRPRLTVSDEIMERLKNIAALRDMSASRVADEIISAYLSGVEDEDLLGDEMVI
;
A
#
# COMPACT_ATOMS: atom_id res chain seq x y z
N MET A 1 53.47 37.65 47.99
CA MET A 1 54.73 38.21 47.45
C MET A 1 54.52 38.53 45.98
N ARG A 2 54.67 39.81 45.63
CA ARG A 2 54.81 40.47 44.30
C ARG A 2 54.05 39.84 43.11
N GLY A 3 53.07 40.47 42.46
CA GLY A 3 52.46 41.81 42.51
C GLY A 3 51.43 41.88 41.37
N GLN A 4 50.20 42.33 41.66
CA GLN A 4 49.57 43.57 41.15
C GLN A 4 49.24 43.56 39.64
N ALA A 5 48.09 44.00 39.14
CA ALA A 5 46.86 44.61 39.68
C ALA A 5 45.80 44.56 38.55
N ALA A 6 44.55 44.19 38.82
CA ALA A 6 43.36 45.06 38.96
C ALA A 6 42.88 45.77 37.67
N PHE A 7 41.65 45.48 37.20
CA PHE A 7 40.45 46.34 37.34
C PHE A 7 39.26 45.84 36.48
N ILE A 8 38.07 45.94 37.07
CA ILE A 8 36.68 45.84 36.57
C ILE A 8 36.14 47.30 36.50
N PRO A 9 34.93 47.71 35.99
CA PRO A 9 33.97 47.25 34.95
C PRO A 9 33.61 48.36 33.92
N LEU A 10 32.65 48.08 33.01
CA LEU A 10 31.46 48.89 32.60
C LEU A 10 30.94 48.26 31.28
N GLY A 11 29.67 47.95 31.01
CA GLY A 11 28.40 48.35 31.59
C GLY A 11 27.50 48.92 30.47
N ALA A 12 26.64 48.07 29.89
CA ALA A 12 25.46 48.38 29.04
C ALA A 12 25.73 49.13 27.70
N THR A 13 24.97 49.08 26.60
CA THR A 13 23.53 48.91 26.32
C THR A 13 23.33 48.61 24.81
N SER A 14 22.28 47.82 24.52
CA SER A 14 21.30 47.93 23.42
C SER A 14 21.71 48.09 21.93
N THR A 15 21.32 47.06 21.15
CA THR A 15 20.53 47.11 19.90
C THR A 15 20.93 48.08 18.76
N ALA A 16 21.44 47.52 17.65
CA ALA A 16 20.66 47.20 16.44
C ALA A 16 21.52 47.27 15.16
N PHE A 17 21.37 46.23 14.33
CA PHE A 17 21.54 46.19 12.88
C PHE A 17 22.92 46.33 12.20
N ASN A 18 23.16 45.32 11.35
CA ASN A 18 23.94 45.25 10.11
C ASN A 18 25.48 45.35 10.17
N GLY A 19 26.14 44.23 9.87
CA GLY A 19 27.54 44.23 9.48
C GLY A 19 28.11 42.84 9.28
N ARG A 20 28.35 42.48 8.03
CA ARG A 20 29.01 41.25 7.54
C ARG A 20 30.39 41.03 8.18
N GLY A 21 30.77 39.77 8.36
CA GLY A 21 32.15 39.33 8.70
C GLY A 21 32.19 37.83 9.00
N VAL A 22 32.16 36.97 7.98
CA VAL A 22 33.36 36.29 7.43
C VAL A 22 34.07 35.42 8.49
N HIS A 23 33.72 34.14 8.52
CA HIS A 23 34.59 33.08 9.01
C HIS A 23 34.88 32.10 7.86
N THR A 24 36.14 32.10 7.44
CA THR A 24 36.76 31.29 6.41
C THR A 24 36.82 29.81 6.81
N ARG A 25 36.23 28.92 5.99
CA ARG A 25 36.48 27.46 6.00
C ARG A 25 37.34 27.08 4.78
N PRO A 26 38.19 26.04 4.87
CA PRO A 26 39.10 25.66 3.80
C PRO A 26 38.33 25.00 2.65
N SER A 27 38.52 25.54 1.44
CA SER A 27 37.90 25.06 0.20
C SER A 27 38.79 24.04 -0.51
N SER A 28 38.33 22.79 -0.59
CA SER A 28 38.75 21.88 -1.66
C SER A 28 37.72 20.77 -1.86
N CYS A 29 36.57 21.11 -2.44
CA CYS A 29 35.69 20.16 -3.13
C CYS A 29 35.33 20.79 -4.47
N LEU A 30 35.86 20.22 -5.55
CA LEU A 30 35.51 20.56 -6.93
C LEU A 30 34.01 20.24 -7.15
N PRO A 31 33.26 21.09 -7.86
CA PRO A 31 31.87 20.81 -8.20
C PRO A 31 31.78 19.65 -9.19
N LEU A 32 30.89 18.70 -8.92
CA LEU A 32 30.46 17.67 -9.88
C LEU A 32 29.79 18.36 -11.09
N PRO A 33 30.03 17.90 -12.33
CA PRO A 33 29.45 18.52 -13.51
C PRO A 33 27.93 18.25 -13.56
N SER A 34 27.17 19.32 -13.78
CA SER A 34 25.74 19.26 -14.11
C SER A 34 25.52 18.46 -15.39
N LEU A 35 24.69 17.41 -15.32
CA LEU A 35 24.23 16.69 -16.51
C LEU A 35 23.40 17.65 -17.40
N PRO A 36 23.65 17.73 -18.71
CA PRO A 36 22.89 18.60 -19.59
C PRO A 36 21.49 18.03 -19.84
N VAL A 37 20.47 18.86 -19.60
CA VAL A 37 19.13 18.67 -20.18
C VAL A 37 19.28 18.90 -21.69
N PRO A 38 18.98 17.94 -22.57
CA PRO A 38 19.16 18.13 -24.00
C PRO A 38 18.10 19.11 -24.54
N ALA A 39 18.54 20.27 -24.99
CA ALA A 39 17.74 21.17 -25.82
C ALA A 39 17.88 20.73 -27.29
N PHE A 40 16.77 20.36 -27.94
CA PHE A 40 16.74 20.14 -29.39
C PHE A 40 15.59 20.91 -30.04
N PRO A 41 15.81 21.45 -31.26
CA PRO A 41 14.85 22.27 -31.96
C PRO A 41 13.72 21.41 -32.54
N TYR A 42 12.50 21.70 -32.12
CA TYR A 42 11.26 21.13 -32.65
C TYR A 42 11.03 21.60 -34.10
N VAL A 43 10.85 20.65 -35.03
CA VAL A 43 10.39 20.92 -36.40
C VAL A 43 9.02 20.25 -36.57
N PRO A 44 7.93 21.01 -36.74
CA PRO A 44 6.59 20.43 -36.85
C PRO A 44 6.39 19.80 -38.23
N SER A 45 6.11 18.49 -38.27
CA SER A 45 5.45 17.87 -39.42
C SER A 45 3.94 17.92 -39.21
N VAL A 46 3.26 18.71 -40.05
CA VAL A 46 1.80 18.78 -40.06
C VAL A 46 1.27 17.54 -40.77
N ILE A 47 0.75 16.58 -40.01
CA ILE A 47 -0.10 15.51 -40.54
C ILE A 47 -1.52 15.73 -40.04
N THR A 48 -2.40 16.17 -40.93
CA THR A 48 -3.82 16.39 -40.65
C THR A 48 -4.55 15.05 -40.66
N ALA A 49 -4.66 14.38 -39.50
CA ALA A 49 -5.56 13.25 -39.32
C ALA A 49 -6.91 13.78 -38.78
N VAL A 50 -7.96 13.66 -39.58
CA VAL A 50 -9.34 14.02 -39.17
C VAL A 50 -9.86 12.92 -38.26
N ALA A 51 -9.87 13.16 -36.95
CA ALA A 51 -10.49 12.26 -35.98
C ALA A 51 -12.01 12.18 -36.23
N ALA A 52 -12.53 10.97 -36.40
CA ALA A 52 -13.97 10.74 -36.46
C ALA A 52 -14.60 11.13 -35.11
N LYS A 53 -15.66 11.96 -35.15
CA LYS A 53 -16.44 12.33 -33.96
C LYS A 53 -16.96 11.05 -33.28
N PRO A 54 -16.81 10.90 -31.95
CA PRO A 54 -17.41 9.77 -31.23
C PRO A 54 -18.94 9.82 -31.39
N ARG A 55 -19.54 8.67 -31.71
CA ARG A 55 -21.00 8.51 -31.68
C ARG A 55 -21.50 8.83 -30.27
N ALA A 56 -22.48 9.72 -30.17
CA ALA A 56 -23.16 10.00 -28.91
C ALA A 56 -23.80 8.71 -28.37
N ASP A 57 -23.36 8.28 -27.19
CA ASP A 57 -24.01 7.21 -26.43
C ASP A 57 -25.39 7.72 -26.01
N SER A 58 -26.45 7.17 -26.61
CA SER A 58 -27.84 7.52 -26.35
C SER A 58 -28.40 6.88 -25.07
N SER A 59 -27.56 6.20 -24.27
CA SER A 59 -27.98 5.66 -22.98
C SER A 59 -28.21 6.78 -21.96
N PRO A 60 -29.23 6.65 -21.08
CA PRO A 60 -29.50 7.65 -20.04
C PRO A 60 -28.27 7.85 -19.14
N PRO A 61 -28.03 9.07 -18.64
CA PRO A 61 -26.82 9.39 -17.88
C PRO A 61 -26.65 8.43 -16.71
N LYS A 62 -25.53 7.70 -16.70
CA LYS A 62 -25.24 6.70 -15.66
C LYS A 62 -25.17 7.40 -14.30
N LYS A 63 -25.95 6.91 -13.34
CA LYS A 63 -25.92 7.39 -11.95
C LYS A 63 -24.50 7.32 -11.40
N LEU A 64 -23.93 8.47 -11.03
CA LEU A 64 -22.60 8.56 -10.46
C LEU A 64 -22.58 8.12 -8.99
N SER A 65 -21.42 7.70 -8.49
CA SER A 65 -21.28 7.41 -7.06
C SER A 65 -21.37 8.69 -6.22
N LYS A 66 -21.83 8.57 -4.97
CA LYS A 66 -21.94 9.72 -4.04
C LYS A 66 -20.64 10.52 -3.90
N VAL A 67 -19.48 9.85 -3.99
CA VAL A 67 -18.16 10.49 -3.88
C VAL A 67 -17.87 11.42 -5.06
N GLU A 68 -18.42 11.17 -6.24
CA GLU A 68 -18.21 12.05 -7.40
C GLU A 68 -18.87 13.41 -7.19
N GLY A 69 -20.13 13.43 -6.77
CA GLY A 69 -20.84 14.67 -6.42
C GLY A 69 -20.13 15.44 -5.31
N LEU A 70 -19.63 14.72 -4.29
CA LEU A 70 -18.86 15.33 -3.21
C LEU A 70 -17.54 15.95 -3.68
N LYS A 71 -16.82 15.34 -4.63
CA LYS A 71 -15.59 15.93 -5.20
C LYS A 71 -15.90 17.25 -5.90
N VAL A 72 -16.94 17.28 -6.72
CA VAL A 72 -17.38 18.51 -7.41
C VAL A 72 -17.77 19.58 -6.41
N SER A 73 -18.62 19.26 -5.43
CA SER A 73 -19.10 20.23 -4.45
C SER A 73 -18.06 20.60 -3.38
N SER A 74 -16.89 19.95 -3.35
CA SER A 74 -15.85 20.24 -2.36
C SER A 74 -15.06 21.51 -2.64
N ASN A 75 -15.28 22.16 -3.79
CA ASN A 75 -14.48 23.29 -4.25
C ASN A 75 -12.97 22.97 -4.23
N GLN A 76 -12.60 21.95 -5.02
CA GLN A 76 -11.23 21.42 -5.10
C GLN A 76 -10.71 20.99 -3.72
N LEU A 77 -11.46 20.10 -3.07
CA LEU A 77 -11.07 19.41 -1.83
C LEU A 77 -11.08 20.28 -0.56
N ARG A 78 -11.67 21.48 -0.58
CA ARG A 78 -11.77 22.33 0.62
C ARG A 78 -12.92 21.93 1.55
N PHE A 79 -14.11 21.75 1.00
CA PHE A 79 -15.35 21.57 1.76
C PHE A 79 -15.90 20.14 1.69
N PRO A 80 -16.60 19.66 2.75
CA PRO A 80 -16.88 20.32 4.02
C PRO A 80 -15.72 20.18 5.03
N LEU A 81 -14.53 19.76 4.60
CA LEU A 81 -13.42 19.48 5.50
C LEU A 81 -12.99 20.71 6.29
N ALA A 82 -12.78 21.84 5.61
CA ALA A 82 -12.36 23.10 6.24
C ALA A 82 -13.29 23.51 7.39
N GLU A 83 -14.60 23.48 7.18
CA GLU A 83 -15.61 23.78 8.22
C GLU A 83 -15.57 22.77 9.37
N GLN A 84 -15.45 21.49 9.06
CA GLN A 84 -15.45 20.43 10.07
C GLN A 84 -14.22 20.45 10.97
N LEU A 85 -13.11 21.04 10.52
CA LEU A 85 -11.90 21.21 11.31
C LEU A 85 -12.01 22.36 12.32
N GLN A 86 -12.96 23.29 12.15
CA GLN A 86 -13.14 24.45 13.04
C GLN A 86 -14.05 24.18 14.25
N ASN A 87 -14.79 23.07 14.26
CA ASN A 87 -15.68 22.74 15.38
C ASN A 87 -14.99 21.90 16.46
N ASP A 88 -15.58 21.85 17.66
CA ASP A 88 -15.03 21.18 18.84
C ASP A 88 -15.27 19.65 18.89
N GLU A 89 -15.92 19.08 17.87
CA GLU A 89 -16.15 17.63 17.83
C GLU A 89 -14.84 16.87 17.69
N ILE A 90 -14.70 15.74 18.38
CA ILE A 90 -13.49 14.89 18.30
C ILE A 90 -13.39 14.08 16.99
N PHE A 91 -14.36 14.24 16.09
CA PHE A 91 -14.46 13.55 14.81
C PHE A 91 -14.90 14.53 13.71
N ILE A 92 -14.85 14.07 12.46
CA ILE A 92 -15.41 14.73 11.28
C ILE A 92 -16.46 13.83 10.62
N THR A 93 -17.42 14.45 9.94
CA THR A 93 -18.51 13.76 9.24
C THR A 93 -18.03 12.84 8.12
N GLU A 94 -18.89 11.91 7.66
CA GLU A 94 -18.56 10.95 6.60
C GLU A 94 -18.06 11.62 5.30
N ASN A 95 -18.68 12.75 4.91
CA ASN A 95 -18.27 13.51 3.73
C ASN A 95 -16.88 14.13 3.93
N ALA A 96 -16.64 14.79 5.07
CA ALA A 96 -15.31 15.31 5.39
C ALA A 96 -14.25 14.20 5.47
N VAL A 97 -14.60 13.00 5.96
CA VAL A 97 -13.71 11.82 5.92
C VAL A 97 -13.31 11.46 4.48
N GLN A 98 -14.18 11.63 3.48
CA GLN A 98 -13.77 11.36 2.08
C GLN A 98 -12.78 12.40 1.56
N ILE A 99 -12.99 13.67 1.88
CA ILE A 99 -12.12 14.79 1.46
C ILE A 99 -10.77 14.78 2.20
N MET A 100 -10.78 14.45 3.50
CA MET A 100 -9.57 14.27 4.34
C MET A 100 -8.59 13.28 3.71
N LYS A 101 -9.08 12.26 3.01
CA LYS A 101 -8.20 11.28 2.34
C LYS A 101 -7.34 11.93 1.27
N PHE A 102 -7.78 12.98 0.60
CA PHE A 102 -6.94 13.64 -0.42
C PHE A 102 -5.76 14.39 0.22
N HIS A 103 -5.92 14.82 1.47
CA HIS A 103 -4.87 15.43 2.30
C HIS A 103 -3.99 14.40 3.02
N GLY A 104 -4.18 13.10 2.75
CA GLY A 104 -3.32 12.05 3.26
C GLY A 104 -3.66 11.52 4.65
N SER A 105 -4.87 11.78 5.16
CA SER A 105 -5.31 11.29 6.47
C SER A 105 -6.58 10.44 6.43
N TYR A 106 -6.73 9.58 7.44
CA TYR A 106 -7.92 8.77 7.70
C TYR A 106 -8.36 8.94 9.14
N GLN A 107 -9.62 9.31 9.35
CA GLN A 107 -10.28 9.09 10.63
C GLN A 107 -10.39 7.59 10.92
N GLN A 108 -9.99 7.21 12.11
CA GLN A 108 -10.01 5.87 12.66
C GLN A 108 -10.66 5.90 14.04
N ASP A 109 -10.98 4.73 14.56
CA ASP A 109 -11.32 4.56 15.96
C ASP A 109 -10.67 3.28 16.49
N ASP A 110 -10.32 3.29 17.77
CA ASP A 110 -9.73 2.11 18.41
C ASP A 110 -10.81 1.05 18.64
N ARG A 111 -10.79 0.01 17.80
CA ARG A 111 -11.81 -1.04 17.82
C ARG A 111 -11.71 -1.97 19.02
N ASP A 112 -10.56 -2.02 19.69
CA ASP A 112 -10.41 -2.81 20.92
C ASP A 112 -11.08 -2.10 22.12
N LYS A 113 -11.21 -0.77 22.05
CA LYS A 113 -11.87 0.06 23.08
C LYS A 113 -13.34 0.34 22.82
N ARG A 114 -13.95 -0.26 21.80
CA ARG A 114 -15.38 -0.10 21.51
C ARG A 114 -16.22 -0.72 22.61
N ALA A 115 -17.07 0.08 23.23
CA ALA A 115 -18.12 -0.37 24.15
C ALA A 115 -19.48 0.15 23.67
N SER A 116 -20.52 -0.66 23.81
CA SER A 116 -21.89 -0.27 23.45
C SER A 116 -22.34 0.93 24.29
N GLY A 117 -22.98 1.91 23.67
CA GLY A 117 -23.43 3.14 24.34
C GLY A 117 -22.32 4.15 24.67
N GLN A 118 -21.05 3.86 24.40
CA GLN A 118 -19.95 4.81 24.57
C GLN A 118 -19.55 5.46 23.25
N GLN A 119 -19.14 6.74 23.32
CA GLN A 119 -18.57 7.44 22.18
C GLN A 119 -17.28 6.73 21.74
N LYS A 120 -17.13 6.56 20.42
CA LYS A 120 -15.92 5.98 19.83
C LYS A 120 -14.70 6.83 20.18
N LYS A 121 -13.57 6.17 20.44
CA LYS A 121 -12.28 6.82 20.64
C LYS A 121 -11.66 7.13 19.28
N TYR A 122 -12.09 8.25 18.71
CA TYR A 122 -11.60 8.72 17.42
C TYR A 122 -10.15 9.17 17.49
N GLN A 123 -9.43 8.89 16.41
CA GLN A 123 -8.06 9.31 16.15
C GLN A 123 -7.87 9.36 14.64
N PHE A 124 -6.72 9.84 14.19
CA PHE A 124 -6.37 9.98 12.79
C PHE A 124 -5.05 9.29 12.49
N MET A 125 -5.00 8.61 11.35
CA MET A 125 -3.76 8.15 10.75
C MET A 125 -3.39 9.09 9.63
N LEU A 126 -2.14 9.52 9.61
CA LEU A 126 -1.54 10.26 8.51
C LEU A 126 -0.62 9.32 7.74
N ARG A 127 -0.60 9.49 6.42
CA ARG A 127 0.33 8.79 5.53
C ARG A 127 1.11 9.80 4.72
N LEU A 128 2.41 9.57 4.59
CA LEU A 128 3.26 10.39 3.74
C LEU A 128 3.22 9.94 2.27
N LYS A 129 3.56 10.86 1.37
CA LYS A 129 3.91 10.64 -0.03
C LYS A 129 5.36 11.09 -0.19
N MET A 130 6.26 10.13 -0.35
CA MET A 130 7.69 10.31 -0.62
C MET A 130 8.08 9.43 -1.81
N PRO A 131 8.12 9.98 -3.03
CA PRO A 131 8.54 9.23 -4.21
C PRO A 131 9.88 8.51 -3.99
N ALA A 132 10.04 7.33 -4.58
CA ALA A 132 11.14 6.40 -4.33
C ALA A 132 11.33 5.93 -2.86
N GLY A 133 10.55 6.45 -1.92
CA GLY A 133 10.63 6.13 -0.51
C GLY A 133 11.82 6.74 0.22
N GLU A 134 12.40 7.82 -0.30
CA GLU A 134 13.54 8.47 0.33
C GLU A 134 13.10 9.47 1.41
N PHE A 135 13.74 9.41 2.57
CA PHE A 135 13.49 10.27 3.71
C PHE A 135 14.83 10.82 4.22
N PRO A 136 15.01 12.16 4.28
CA PRO A 136 16.19 12.72 4.91
C PRO A 136 16.19 12.48 6.42
N ALA A 137 17.39 12.49 7.00
CA ALA A 137 17.59 12.35 8.45
C ALA A 137 16.69 13.29 9.27
N ALA A 138 16.67 14.57 8.92
CA ALA A 138 15.86 15.60 9.58
C ALA A 138 14.35 15.29 9.54
N LEU A 139 13.85 14.76 8.41
CA LEU A 139 12.45 14.37 8.32
C LEU A 139 12.16 13.15 9.21
N TYR A 140 13.06 12.17 9.26
CA TYR A 140 12.88 11.03 10.16
C TYR A 140 12.86 11.46 11.64
N GLN A 141 13.79 12.32 12.06
CA GLN A 141 13.82 12.90 13.41
C GLN A 141 12.50 13.60 13.74
N ALA A 142 12.00 14.45 12.84
CA ALA A 142 10.72 15.13 13.00
C ALA A 142 9.55 14.13 13.11
N LEU A 143 9.53 13.08 12.28
CA LEU A 143 8.49 12.05 12.33
C LEU A 143 8.52 11.26 13.64
N ASP A 144 9.72 10.96 14.14
CA ASP A 144 9.92 10.28 15.41
C ASP A 144 9.40 11.11 16.60
N ASP A 145 9.74 12.41 16.61
CA ASP A 145 9.26 13.38 17.61
C ASP A 145 7.73 13.57 17.54
N ILE A 146 7.18 13.71 16.34
CA ILE A 146 5.73 13.79 16.10
C ILE A 146 5.04 12.53 16.61
N SER A 147 5.59 11.34 16.32
CA SER A 147 4.98 10.07 16.73
C SER A 147 4.92 9.94 18.25
N THR A 148 5.89 10.50 18.97
CA THR A 148 5.94 10.55 20.44
C THR A 148 4.96 11.55 21.00
N LYS A 149 4.97 12.77 20.46
CA LYS A 149 4.22 13.91 21.00
C LYS A 149 2.72 13.83 20.70
N TYR A 150 2.37 13.44 19.48
CA TYR A 150 0.98 13.49 18.99
C TYR A 150 0.45 12.12 18.57
N GLY A 151 1.33 11.14 18.34
CA GLY A 151 0.96 9.82 17.87
C GLY A 151 0.87 8.78 18.98
N ASN A 152 1.05 7.53 18.58
CA ASN A 152 1.05 6.37 19.47
C ASN A 152 2.47 5.83 19.76
N ASN A 153 3.48 6.69 19.69
CA ASN A 153 4.90 6.37 19.92
C ASN A 153 5.48 5.34 18.93
N THR A 154 4.88 5.21 17.74
CA THR A 154 5.35 4.30 16.69
C THR A 154 5.30 4.96 15.31
N LEU A 155 6.22 4.54 14.44
CA LEU A 155 6.13 4.75 12.99
C LEU A 155 5.85 3.43 12.28
N ARG A 156 5.17 3.50 11.14
CA ARG A 156 4.83 2.32 10.34
C ARG A 156 5.27 2.46 8.89
N ALA A 157 6.36 1.79 8.52
CA ALA A 157 6.84 1.67 7.15
C ALA A 157 5.81 0.89 6.34
N THR A 158 5.48 1.31 5.13
CA THR A 158 4.35 0.74 4.37
C THR A 158 4.79 -0.04 3.15
N THR A 159 3.89 -0.86 2.62
CA THR A 159 4.05 -1.57 1.32
C THR A 159 4.16 -0.65 0.10
N ARG A 160 4.19 0.66 0.30
CA ARG A 160 4.35 1.69 -0.73
C ARG A 160 5.44 2.69 -0.41
N CYS A 161 6.48 2.26 0.28
CA CYS A 161 7.69 3.06 0.49
C CYS A 161 7.39 4.39 1.20
N ALA A 162 6.58 4.35 2.26
CA ALA A 162 6.19 5.55 3.00
C ALA A 162 5.94 5.25 4.47
N TRP A 163 5.92 6.30 5.31
CA TRP A 163 5.53 6.22 6.72
C TRP A 163 4.03 6.44 6.93
N GLN A 164 3.48 5.77 7.96
CA GLN A 164 2.23 6.11 8.60
C GLN A 164 2.45 6.44 10.08
N ILE A 165 1.74 7.47 10.54
CA ILE A 165 1.65 7.87 11.95
C ILE A 165 0.21 7.60 12.38
N HIS A 166 0.03 6.91 13.50
CA HIS A 166 -1.29 6.60 14.07
C HIS A 166 -1.42 7.28 15.44
N GLY A 167 -2.65 7.48 15.92
CA GLY A 167 -2.89 8.05 17.25
C GLY A 167 -3.18 9.54 17.27
N VAL A 168 -3.10 10.24 16.15
CA VAL A 168 -3.20 11.72 16.14
C VAL A 168 -4.63 12.17 16.43
N LEU A 169 -4.82 13.08 17.38
CA LEU A 169 -6.13 13.64 17.68
C LEU A 169 -6.51 14.71 16.67
N LYS A 170 -7.82 15.01 16.55
CA LYS A 170 -8.31 16.02 15.60
C LYS A 170 -7.66 17.39 15.81
N SER A 171 -7.55 17.83 17.07
CA SER A 171 -6.94 19.10 17.47
C SER A 171 -5.48 19.23 17.04
N ASP A 172 -4.79 18.10 16.92
CA ASP A 172 -3.35 18.06 16.61
C ASP A 172 -3.06 17.88 15.12
N LEU A 173 -4.09 17.66 14.28
CA LEU A 173 -3.92 17.42 12.85
C LEU A 173 -3.12 18.53 12.16
N LYS A 174 -3.51 19.80 12.37
CA LYS A 174 -2.87 20.93 11.72
C LYS A 174 -1.41 21.12 12.16
N PRO A 175 -1.08 21.14 13.47
CA PRO A 175 0.32 21.12 13.92
C PRO A 175 1.14 19.97 13.31
N VAL A 176 0.57 18.77 13.23
CA VAL A 176 1.26 17.60 12.68
C VAL A 176 1.50 17.73 11.18
N PHE A 177 0.49 18.11 10.39
CA PHE A 177 0.65 18.32 8.95
C PHE A 177 1.68 19.42 8.66
N SER A 178 1.59 20.55 9.35
CA SER A 178 2.53 21.66 9.20
C SER A 178 3.96 21.23 9.54
N ALA A 179 4.17 20.51 10.64
CA ALA A 179 5.49 20.00 11.03
C ALA A 179 6.09 19.04 9.97
N ILE A 180 5.28 18.15 9.40
CA ILE A 180 5.73 17.24 8.32
C ILE A 180 6.17 18.04 7.08
N MET A 181 5.35 19.00 6.65
CA MET A 181 5.67 19.83 5.47
C MET A 181 6.92 20.67 5.71
N ASN A 182 7.04 21.29 6.89
CA ASN A 182 8.18 22.12 7.26
C ASN A 182 9.48 21.31 7.41
N ALA A 183 9.40 20.00 7.60
CA ALA A 183 10.54 19.08 7.59
C ALA A 183 10.86 18.49 6.20
N GLY A 184 10.24 18.99 5.12
CA GLY A 184 10.48 18.54 3.75
C GLY A 184 9.75 17.24 3.37
N GLY A 185 8.75 16.83 4.15
CA GLY A 185 7.84 15.74 3.82
C GLY A 185 6.56 16.22 3.14
N SER A 186 5.69 15.29 2.73
CA SER A 186 4.34 15.62 2.28
C SER A 186 3.34 14.51 2.60
N CYS A 187 2.08 14.90 2.78
CA CYS A 187 0.94 13.99 2.84
C CYS A 187 -0.02 14.13 1.65
N ILE A 188 0.19 15.12 0.78
CA ILE A 188 -0.69 15.45 -0.34
C ILE A 188 -0.79 14.25 -1.28
N GLY A 189 -2.02 13.78 -1.55
CA GLY A 189 -2.25 12.65 -2.45
C GLY A 189 -1.77 11.29 -1.94
N ALA A 190 -1.29 11.19 -0.69
CA ALA A 190 -0.95 9.89 -0.09
C ALA A 190 -2.17 8.94 -0.04
N CYS A 191 -3.38 9.52 0.00
CA CYS A 191 -4.65 8.82 -0.04
C CYS A 191 -5.60 9.41 -1.13
N GLY A 192 -6.92 9.42 -0.97
CA GLY A 192 -7.85 10.05 -1.95
C GLY A 192 -8.04 9.32 -3.29
N ASP A 193 -8.66 9.93 -4.29
CA ASP A 193 -8.73 9.40 -5.66
C ASP A 193 -7.71 10.09 -6.57
N LEU A 194 -6.45 9.89 -6.19
CA LEU A 194 -5.25 10.50 -6.75
C LEU A 194 -4.17 9.46 -7.06
N SER A 195 -3.13 9.88 -7.76
CA SER A 195 -1.85 9.15 -7.80
C SER A 195 -1.30 9.00 -6.38
N ARG A 196 -0.97 7.76 -6.02
CA ARG A 196 -0.36 7.39 -4.74
C ARG A 196 1.14 7.65 -4.76
N ASN A 197 1.79 7.32 -3.65
CA ASN A 197 3.24 7.27 -3.63
C ASN A 197 3.78 6.43 -4.79
N VAL A 198 4.68 7.02 -5.56
CA VAL A 198 5.35 6.36 -6.69
C VAL A 198 6.50 5.55 -6.11
N MET A 199 6.46 4.24 -6.30
CA MET A 199 7.48 3.35 -5.75
C MET A 199 8.70 3.30 -6.67
N CYS A 200 9.84 2.99 -6.09
CA CYS A 200 11.07 2.67 -6.81
C CYS A 200 11.71 1.42 -6.16
N THR A 201 12.55 0.71 -6.89
CA THR A 201 13.46 -0.27 -6.26
C THR A 201 14.25 0.42 -5.14
N PRO A 202 14.34 -0.17 -3.94
CA PRO A 202 14.82 0.56 -2.76
C PRO A 202 16.35 0.65 -2.70
N ALA A 203 17.09 -0.16 -3.46
CA ALA A 203 18.56 -0.24 -3.37
C ALA A 203 19.24 1.04 -3.86
N PRO A 204 19.98 1.78 -3.02
CA PRO A 204 20.57 3.09 -3.34
C PRO A 204 21.86 2.95 -4.16
N LEU A 205 21.82 2.10 -5.19
CA LEU A 205 22.92 1.87 -6.10
C LEU A 205 23.17 3.12 -6.96
N THR A 206 24.44 3.40 -7.22
CA THR A 206 24.88 4.59 -7.95
C THR A 206 24.95 4.39 -9.46
N SER A 207 24.61 3.21 -9.97
CA SER A 207 24.49 2.94 -11.40
C SER A 207 23.42 3.83 -12.03
N GLU A 208 23.66 4.22 -13.29
CA GLU A 208 22.79 5.13 -14.04
C GLU A 208 21.33 4.64 -14.06
N LEU A 209 21.13 3.33 -14.17
CA LEU A 209 19.82 2.70 -14.23
C LEU A 209 19.01 2.88 -12.94
N TYR A 210 19.64 2.71 -11.76
CA TYR A 210 18.98 2.88 -10.46
C TYR A 210 18.79 4.37 -10.11
N LYS A 211 19.69 5.25 -10.54
CA LYS A 211 19.53 6.70 -10.42
C LYS A 211 18.36 7.19 -11.28
N ASN A 212 18.29 6.73 -12.53
CA ASN A 212 17.20 7.06 -13.44
C ASN A 212 15.84 6.56 -12.92
N ALA A 213 15.76 5.33 -12.41
CA ALA A 213 14.52 4.82 -11.82
C ALA A 213 14.01 5.68 -10.65
N ARG A 214 14.91 6.22 -9.83
CA ARG A 214 14.58 7.17 -8.75
C ARG A 214 14.12 8.51 -9.29
N PHE A 215 14.86 9.07 -10.24
CA PHE A 215 14.51 10.33 -10.89
C PHE A 215 13.11 10.24 -11.52
N VAL A 216 12.82 9.18 -12.27
CA VAL A 216 11.50 8.93 -12.85
C VAL A 216 10.42 8.81 -11.77
N SER A 217 10.72 8.15 -10.66
CA SER A 217 9.81 8.07 -9.51
C SER A 217 9.46 9.46 -8.95
N ALA A 218 10.48 10.31 -8.73
CA ALA A 218 10.32 11.68 -8.26
C ALA A 218 9.55 12.55 -9.26
N MET A 219 9.93 12.52 -10.54
CA MET A 219 9.25 13.21 -11.63
C MET A 219 7.77 12.86 -11.70
N LEU A 220 7.40 11.58 -11.69
CA LEU A 220 6.00 11.14 -11.72
C LEU A 220 5.25 11.46 -10.41
N GLY A 221 5.97 11.51 -9.30
CA GLY A 221 5.45 11.96 -8.02
C GLY A 221 4.92 13.38 -8.09
N GLU A 222 5.65 14.25 -8.79
CA GLU A 222 5.33 15.67 -8.97
C GLU A 222 4.41 15.94 -10.18
N LEU A 223 4.63 15.27 -11.31
CA LEU A 223 3.81 15.37 -12.52
C LEU A 223 2.33 15.07 -12.24
N PHE A 224 2.07 14.19 -11.27
CA PHE A 224 0.74 13.83 -10.80
C PHE A 224 0.45 14.30 -9.37
N ALA A 225 1.12 15.35 -8.91
CA ALA A 225 0.73 16.07 -7.70
C ALA A 225 -0.50 16.94 -8.00
N PRO A 226 -1.53 16.94 -7.13
CA PRO A 226 -2.62 17.91 -7.21
C PRO A 226 -2.07 19.34 -7.22
N GLN A 227 -2.64 20.20 -8.05
CA GLN A 227 -2.24 21.60 -8.17
C GLN A 227 -3.13 22.55 -7.34
N THR A 228 -4.18 22.02 -6.71
CA THR A 228 -5.05 22.83 -5.85
C THR A 228 -4.33 23.41 -4.63
N GLY A 229 -4.69 24.65 -4.28
CA GLY A 229 -4.20 25.35 -3.08
C GLY A 229 -4.77 24.83 -1.76
N ALA A 230 -5.80 23.97 -1.79
CA ALA A 230 -6.57 23.55 -0.63
C ALA A 230 -5.73 23.02 0.55
N PHE A 231 -4.64 22.30 0.26
CA PHE A 231 -3.78 21.79 1.33
C PHE A 231 -3.07 22.91 2.09
N SER A 232 -2.47 23.87 1.37
CA SER A 232 -1.78 25.00 1.99
C SER A 232 -2.77 25.87 2.76
N GLU A 233 -3.94 26.14 2.20
CA GLU A 233 -4.99 26.94 2.85
C GLU A 233 -5.47 26.32 4.18
N ILE A 234 -5.68 24.99 4.22
CA ILE A 234 -6.22 24.32 5.41
C ILE A 234 -5.12 24.09 6.47
N TRP A 235 -3.94 23.65 6.04
CA TRP A 235 -2.92 23.12 6.96
C TRP A 235 -1.75 24.07 7.23
N LEU A 236 -1.54 25.06 6.34
CA LEU A 236 -0.44 26.02 6.38
C LEU A 236 -0.93 27.47 6.34
N ASP A 237 -2.23 27.74 6.55
CA ASP A 237 -2.80 29.08 6.53
C ASP A 237 -2.58 29.86 5.22
N GLY A 238 -2.47 29.14 4.10
CA GLY A 238 -2.17 29.71 2.78
C GLY A 238 -0.69 30.05 2.57
N GLU A 239 0.17 29.77 3.56
CA GLU A 239 1.60 29.99 3.47
C GLU A 239 2.31 28.82 2.79
N LYS A 240 3.55 29.09 2.33
CA LYS A 240 4.46 28.04 1.85
C LYS A 240 5.12 27.37 3.05
N ALA A 241 5.36 26.06 2.93
CA ALA A 241 6.14 25.33 3.91
C ALA A 241 7.57 25.92 4.00
N ALA A 242 8.17 25.82 5.19
CA ALA A 242 9.52 26.32 5.46
C ALA A 242 10.62 25.58 4.67
N SER A 243 10.36 24.32 4.30
CA SER A 243 11.24 23.48 3.51
C SER A 243 10.57 23.05 2.22
N LEU A 244 11.37 22.85 1.18
CA LEU A 244 10.94 22.19 -0.05
C LEU A 244 10.76 20.68 0.23
N GLU A 245 9.76 20.06 -0.39
CA GLU A 245 9.65 18.60 -0.35
C GLU A 245 10.91 17.94 -0.90
N PHE A 246 11.45 16.97 -0.16
CA PHE A 246 12.82 16.49 -0.35
C PHE A 246 13.16 16.07 -1.77
N TRP A 247 12.25 15.36 -2.47
CA TRP A 247 12.51 14.87 -3.83
C TRP A 247 12.58 15.98 -4.88
N LYS A 248 12.00 17.16 -4.62
CA LYS A 248 12.02 18.28 -5.57
C LYS A 248 13.41 18.90 -5.71
N LYS A 249 14.33 18.64 -4.77
CA LYS A 249 15.73 19.10 -4.85
C LYS A 249 16.45 18.59 -6.11
N ASP A 250 16.00 17.45 -6.64
CA ASP A 250 16.60 16.77 -7.78
C ASP A 250 15.83 17.08 -9.09
N LEU A 251 14.84 17.96 -9.06
CA LEU A 251 13.96 18.26 -10.19
C LEU A 251 14.04 19.73 -10.60
N ASP A 252 14.05 20.00 -11.91
CA ASP A 252 13.72 21.33 -12.42
C ASP A 252 12.20 21.51 -12.44
N MET A 253 11.70 22.25 -11.45
CA MET A 253 10.27 22.48 -11.27
C MET A 253 9.64 23.28 -12.41
N ASN A 254 10.40 24.09 -13.16
CA ASN A 254 9.88 24.79 -14.34
C ASN A 254 9.59 23.77 -15.45
N SER A 255 10.56 22.91 -15.76
CA SER A 255 10.38 21.80 -16.71
C SER A 255 9.22 20.89 -16.29
N VAL A 256 9.08 20.55 -15.01
CA VAL A 256 7.94 19.74 -14.52
C VAL A 256 6.60 20.43 -14.81
N GLN A 257 6.49 21.73 -14.55
CA GLN A 257 5.26 22.49 -14.81
C GLN A 257 4.95 22.61 -16.29
N GLU A 258 5.98 22.82 -17.13
CA GLU A 258 5.85 22.83 -18.59
C GLU A 258 5.35 21.47 -19.08
N ILE A 259 5.97 20.37 -18.65
CA ILE A 259 5.55 19.00 -19.01
C ILE A 259 4.14 18.70 -18.52
N MET A 260 3.79 19.09 -17.29
CA MET A 260 2.45 18.87 -16.74
C MET A 260 1.37 19.57 -17.55
N ARG A 261 1.63 20.80 -17.98
CA ARG A 261 0.69 21.66 -18.70
C ARG A 261 0.79 21.54 -20.21
N PHE A 262 1.79 20.84 -20.73
CA PHE A 262 1.93 20.57 -22.15
C PHE A 262 0.71 19.80 -22.65
N ASP A 263 -0.07 20.46 -23.50
CA ASP A 263 -1.25 19.94 -24.14
C ASP A 263 -0.91 19.59 -25.60
N ASN A 264 -1.02 18.30 -25.93
CA ASN A 264 -0.83 17.80 -27.29
C ASN A 264 -2.12 17.91 -28.14
N GLY A 265 -3.19 18.52 -27.62
CA GLY A 265 -4.48 18.66 -28.29
C GLY A 265 -5.38 17.42 -28.20
N ASN A 266 -4.93 16.35 -27.55
CA ASN A 266 -5.65 15.07 -27.46
C ASN A 266 -6.42 14.91 -26.15
N GLY A 267 -6.74 16.01 -25.46
CA GLY A 267 -7.59 16.02 -24.27
C GLY A 267 -6.90 15.50 -23.00
N VAL A 268 -5.57 15.44 -22.98
CA VAL A 268 -4.80 15.03 -21.80
C VAL A 268 -4.86 16.09 -20.70
N VAL A 269 -4.81 17.37 -21.08
CA VAL A 269 -4.78 18.52 -20.17
C VAL A 269 -6.07 19.33 -20.26
N TYR A 270 -6.60 19.76 -19.11
CA TYR A 270 -7.70 20.71 -19.01
C TYR A 270 -7.17 22.13 -18.84
N ASN A 271 -7.07 22.86 -19.95
CA ASN A 271 -6.59 24.25 -19.96
C ASN A 271 -7.46 25.18 -19.11
N GLY A 272 -6.82 26.08 -18.36
CA GLY A 272 -7.51 27.07 -17.50
C GLY A 272 -8.17 26.53 -16.23
N LYS A 273 -8.04 25.23 -15.93
CA LYS A 273 -8.53 24.63 -14.68
C LYS A 273 -7.45 24.64 -13.60
N GLU A 274 -7.86 24.79 -12.33
CA GLU A 274 -6.97 24.68 -11.15
C GLU A 274 -6.23 23.33 -11.17
N GLU A 275 -6.94 22.26 -11.51
CA GLU A 275 -6.39 20.91 -11.67
C GLU A 275 -6.25 20.53 -13.16
N PRO A 276 -5.06 20.71 -13.78
CA PRO A 276 -4.88 20.54 -15.22
C PRO A 276 -4.97 19.08 -15.68
N ILE A 277 -4.56 18.12 -14.86
CA ILE A 277 -4.66 16.68 -15.19
C ILE A 277 -5.96 16.08 -14.65
N TYR A 278 -6.32 16.46 -13.42
CA TYR A 278 -7.39 15.80 -12.66
C TYR A 278 -8.78 16.36 -12.92
N GLY A 279 -8.89 17.66 -13.21
CA GLY A 279 -10.17 18.36 -13.27
C GLY A 279 -10.94 18.31 -11.93
N GLU A 280 -12.20 18.73 -11.94
CA GLU A 280 -13.04 18.86 -10.74
C GLU A 280 -13.42 17.52 -10.09
N THR A 281 -13.34 16.42 -10.85
CA THR A 281 -13.72 15.09 -10.37
C THR A 281 -12.54 14.21 -10.04
N TYR A 282 -11.30 14.65 -10.23
CA TYR A 282 -10.09 13.84 -10.03
C TYR A 282 -10.20 12.47 -10.70
N LEU A 283 -9.48 11.44 -10.23
CA LEU A 283 -9.63 10.09 -10.78
C LEU A 283 -10.88 9.37 -10.23
N PRO A 284 -11.38 8.33 -10.91
CA PRO A 284 -12.45 7.48 -10.38
C PRO A 284 -12.05 6.73 -9.09
N ARG A 285 -10.75 6.46 -8.94
CA ARG A 285 -10.19 5.74 -7.79
C ARG A 285 -8.70 6.02 -7.62
N LYS A 286 -8.13 5.50 -6.53
CA LYS A 286 -6.68 5.45 -6.31
C LYS A 286 -5.93 4.93 -7.54
N PHE A 287 -4.82 5.57 -7.85
CA PHE A 287 -3.94 5.19 -8.95
C PHE A 287 -2.53 4.96 -8.42
N LYS A 288 -1.87 3.89 -8.84
CA LYS A 288 -0.60 3.42 -8.26
C LYS A 288 0.42 3.26 -9.38
N ILE A 289 1.58 3.86 -9.16
CA ILE A 289 2.71 3.80 -10.08
C ILE A 289 3.90 3.17 -9.36
N GLY A 290 4.69 2.39 -10.08
CA GLY A 290 5.97 1.88 -9.61
C GLY A 290 6.98 1.85 -10.75
N VAL A 291 8.22 2.18 -10.42
CA VAL A 291 9.35 2.25 -11.35
C VAL A 291 10.41 1.27 -10.88
N THR A 292 10.98 0.51 -11.79
CA THR A 292 12.07 -0.41 -11.46
C THR A 292 13.03 -0.56 -12.63
N VAL A 293 14.02 -1.41 -12.42
CA VAL A 293 15.02 -1.77 -13.41
C VAL A 293 14.81 -3.25 -13.83
N PRO A 294 15.26 -3.64 -15.03
CA PRO A 294 15.23 -5.01 -15.49
C PRO A 294 15.81 -6.00 -14.46
N GLY A 295 15.09 -7.09 -14.21
CA GLY A 295 15.46 -8.11 -13.23
C GLY A 295 15.06 -7.84 -11.78
N ASP A 296 14.87 -6.59 -11.33
CA ASP A 296 14.50 -6.29 -9.93
C ASP A 296 12.98 -6.10 -9.77
N ASN A 297 12.31 -7.07 -9.15
CA ASN A 297 10.89 -7.00 -8.82
C ASN A 297 10.60 -6.77 -7.32
N SER A 298 11.51 -6.15 -6.58
CA SER A 298 11.31 -5.75 -5.17
C SER A 298 10.04 -4.91 -4.96
N ILE A 299 9.58 -4.19 -5.99
CA ILE A 299 8.39 -3.32 -5.93
C ILE A 299 7.07 -4.02 -6.25
N ASP A 300 7.09 -5.29 -6.65
CA ASP A 300 5.90 -6.04 -7.05
C ASP A 300 5.15 -5.33 -8.21
N ILE A 301 5.87 -5.18 -9.33
CA ILE A 301 5.56 -4.30 -10.47
C ILE A 301 4.18 -4.58 -11.07
N TYR A 302 3.79 -5.84 -11.15
CA TYR A 302 2.51 -6.26 -11.73
C TYR A 302 1.30 -5.89 -10.86
N THR A 303 1.49 -5.34 -9.66
CA THR A 303 0.40 -4.91 -8.77
C THR A 303 0.04 -3.43 -8.89
N GLN A 304 0.76 -2.69 -9.75
CA GLN A 304 0.57 -1.26 -10.00
C GLN A 304 -0.48 -1.02 -11.08
N ASP A 305 -1.12 0.16 -11.06
CA ASP A 305 -1.89 0.60 -12.23
C ASP A 305 -0.94 0.87 -13.40
N ILE A 306 0.21 1.52 -13.16
CA ILE A 306 1.33 1.62 -14.12
C ILE A 306 2.60 1.03 -13.49
N GLY A 307 3.21 0.06 -14.15
CA GLY A 307 4.57 -0.39 -13.92
C GLY A 307 5.50 0.13 -15.02
N ILE A 308 6.67 0.65 -14.63
CA ILE A 308 7.66 1.23 -15.55
C ILE A 308 8.98 0.51 -15.32
N VAL A 309 9.63 0.07 -16.40
CA VAL A 309 10.94 -0.61 -16.36
C VAL A 309 11.92 0.18 -17.22
N CYS A 310 12.97 0.73 -16.61
CA CYS A 310 14.02 1.49 -17.31
C CYS A 310 14.82 0.58 -18.24
N ILE A 311 14.88 0.87 -19.54
CA ILE A 311 15.60 0.03 -20.50
C ILE A 311 16.94 0.68 -20.86
N PRO A 312 18.08 0.05 -20.54
CA PRO A 312 19.38 0.55 -20.90
C PRO A 312 19.77 0.17 -22.35
N ASP A 313 20.71 0.91 -22.93
CA ASP A 313 21.54 0.46 -24.04
C ASP A 313 22.69 -0.44 -23.56
N ALA A 314 23.54 -0.89 -24.50
CA ALA A 314 24.70 -1.72 -24.20
C ALA A 314 25.73 -1.03 -23.28
N ALA A 315 25.74 0.31 -23.21
CA ALA A 315 26.62 1.09 -22.34
C ALA A 315 25.99 1.36 -20.97
N GLY A 316 24.75 0.92 -20.72
CA GLY A 316 24.04 1.12 -19.47
C GLY A 316 23.26 2.43 -19.37
N LYS A 317 23.20 3.23 -20.44
CA LYS A 317 22.43 4.48 -20.49
C LYS A 317 20.96 4.17 -20.78
N VAL A 318 20.03 4.79 -20.05
CA VAL A 318 18.60 4.59 -20.27
C VAL A 318 18.18 5.21 -21.62
N VAL A 319 17.63 4.38 -22.51
CA VAL A 319 17.14 4.78 -23.85
C VAL A 319 15.62 4.80 -23.95
N GLY A 320 14.91 4.22 -22.98
CA GLY A 320 13.46 4.31 -22.88
C GLY A 320 12.91 3.35 -21.84
N TYR A 321 11.63 3.03 -21.96
CA TYR A 321 10.88 2.39 -20.88
C TYR A 321 9.87 1.38 -21.40
N ASN A 322 9.87 0.21 -20.76
CA ASN A 322 8.78 -0.75 -20.88
C ASN A 322 7.66 -0.37 -19.91
N ILE A 323 6.42 -0.44 -20.40
CA ILE A 323 5.22 -0.05 -19.66
C ILE A 323 4.31 -1.25 -19.44
N ILE A 324 3.87 -1.44 -18.20
CA ILE A 324 2.94 -2.46 -17.74
C ILE A 324 1.70 -1.75 -17.18
N VAL A 325 0.49 -2.21 -17.47
CA VAL A 325 -0.76 -1.55 -17.04
C VAL A 325 -1.80 -2.50 -16.47
N GLY A 326 -2.64 -1.98 -15.57
CA GLY A 326 -3.87 -2.67 -15.17
C GLY A 326 -3.71 -3.66 -14.01
N GLY A 327 -2.67 -3.52 -13.19
CA GLY A 327 -2.53 -4.29 -11.96
C GLY A 327 -3.38 -3.80 -10.79
N GLY A 328 -3.76 -4.71 -9.89
CA GLY A 328 -4.33 -4.32 -8.61
C GLY A 328 -4.96 -5.43 -7.78
N MET A 329 -4.72 -5.36 -6.47
CA MET A 329 -5.05 -6.45 -5.54
C MET A 329 -6.50 -6.43 -5.01
N GLY A 330 -7.09 -5.26 -4.81
CA GLY A 330 -8.34 -5.16 -4.05
C GLY A 330 -9.52 -5.92 -4.68
N ARG A 331 -10.18 -6.76 -3.88
CA ARG A 331 -11.40 -7.48 -4.23
C ARG A 331 -12.37 -7.53 -3.04
N THR A 332 -13.56 -8.11 -3.25
CA THR A 332 -14.56 -8.32 -2.21
C THR A 332 -14.89 -9.80 -2.10
N HIS A 333 -15.04 -10.30 -0.86
CA HIS A 333 -15.47 -11.68 -0.61
C HIS A 333 -16.84 -11.93 -1.24
N ARG A 334 -17.01 -13.11 -1.87
CA ARG A 334 -18.27 -13.56 -2.51
C ARG A 334 -18.82 -12.61 -3.57
N LYS A 335 -17.96 -11.82 -4.22
CA LYS A 335 -18.32 -10.94 -5.32
C LYS A 335 -17.38 -11.17 -6.50
N ALA A 336 -17.79 -12.05 -7.42
CA ALA A 336 -17.02 -12.46 -8.59
C ALA A 336 -16.67 -11.28 -9.51
N THR A 337 -17.52 -10.25 -9.55
CA THR A 337 -17.25 -8.99 -10.28
C THR A 337 -16.10 -8.17 -9.71
N THR A 338 -15.43 -8.65 -8.65
CA THR A 338 -14.21 -8.04 -8.11
C THR A 338 -13.13 -9.10 -7.90
N PHE A 339 -11.97 -8.94 -8.54
CA PHE A 339 -10.88 -9.90 -8.56
C PHE A 339 -9.52 -9.20 -8.43
N ALA A 340 -8.49 -9.89 -7.93
CA ALA A 340 -7.11 -9.40 -8.04
C ALA A 340 -6.62 -9.61 -9.49
N ARG A 341 -5.74 -8.73 -9.98
CA ARG A 341 -5.23 -8.77 -11.35
C ARG A 341 -3.76 -8.38 -11.38
N THR A 342 -2.94 -9.08 -12.15
CA THR A 342 -1.61 -8.63 -12.59
C THR A 342 -1.75 -7.62 -13.73
N GLY A 343 -0.75 -6.77 -13.93
CA GLY A 343 -0.71 -5.89 -15.10
C GLY A 343 -0.29 -6.64 -16.36
N ASP A 344 -0.67 -6.13 -17.53
CA ASP A 344 -0.23 -6.63 -18.83
C ASP A 344 0.80 -5.69 -19.44
N HIS A 345 1.60 -6.21 -20.36
CA HIS A 345 2.57 -5.43 -21.12
C HIS A 345 1.83 -4.52 -22.11
N LEU A 346 1.92 -3.21 -21.90
CA LEU A 346 1.35 -2.22 -22.81
C LEU A 346 2.24 -2.06 -24.04
N GLY A 347 3.55 -1.88 -23.83
CA GLY A 347 4.53 -1.66 -24.89
C GLY A 347 5.78 -0.95 -24.37
N TYR A 348 6.58 -0.42 -25.29
CA TYR A 348 7.77 0.38 -25.02
C TYR A 348 7.58 1.81 -25.52
N VAL A 349 8.21 2.77 -24.85
CA VAL A 349 8.36 4.15 -25.33
C VAL A 349 9.82 4.62 -25.23
N PRO A 350 10.31 5.40 -26.21
CA PRO A 350 11.57 6.14 -26.08
C PRO A 350 11.60 7.06 -24.85
N ALA A 351 12.81 7.38 -24.35
CA ALA A 351 12.95 8.05 -23.06
C ALA A 351 12.28 9.43 -22.98
N ASP A 352 12.29 10.17 -24.09
CA ASP A 352 11.68 11.50 -24.24
C ASP A 352 10.14 11.46 -24.25
N LYS A 353 9.53 10.30 -24.51
CA LYS A 353 8.08 10.13 -24.59
C LYS A 353 7.40 9.65 -23.32
N LEU A 354 8.19 9.34 -22.28
CA LEU A 354 7.68 8.72 -21.06
C LEU A 354 6.57 9.54 -20.40
N TRP A 355 6.73 10.86 -20.35
CA TRP A 355 5.80 11.73 -19.64
C TRP A 355 4.46 11.83 -20.35
N GLU A 356 4.45 12.03 -21.67
CA GLU A 356 3.21 12.03 -22.45
C GLU A 356 2.50 10.68 -22.38
N ALA A 357 3.22 9.57 -22.50
CA ALA A 357 2.65 8.24 -22.39
C ALA A 357 1.99 8.00 -21.02
N CYS A 358 2.66 8.40 -19.93
CA CYS A 358 2.08 8.30 -18.59
C CYS A 358 0.82 9.19 -18.43
N LYS A 359 0.85 10.43 -18.92
CA LYS A 359 -0.31 11.32 -18.88
C LYS A 359 -1.48 10.75 -19.70
N ALA A 360 -1.21 10.14 -20.86
CA ALA A 360 -2.21 9.50 -21.71
C ALA A 360 -2.89 8.31 -21.00
N ILE A 361 -2.13 7.47 -20.30
CA ILE A 361 -2.70 6.36 -19.51
C ILE A 361 -3.59 6.90 -18.37
N VAL A 362 -3.15 7.97 -17.70
CA VAL A 362 -3.93 8.62 -16.64
C VAL A 362 -5.22 9.24 -17.21
N ALA A 363 -5.16 9.89 -18.37
CA ALA A 363 -6.33 10.46 -19.05
C ALA A 363 -7.32 9.37 -19.47
N ALA A 364 -6.85 8.27 -20.05
CA ALA A 364 -7.71 7.11 -20.37
C ALA A 364 -8.45 6.59 -19.13
N GLN A 365 -7.75 6.43 -18.00
CA GLN A 365 -8.39 6.03 -16.74
C GLN A 365 -9.32 7.11 -16.16
N ARG A 366 -8.97 8.39 -16.27
CA ARG A 366 -9.78 9.52 -15.80
C ARG A 366 -11.12 9.56 -16.52
N ASP A 367 -11.11 9.36 -17.83
CA ASP A 367 -12.26 9.59 -18.70
C ASP A 367 -13.11 8.33 -18.87
N HIS A 368 -12.49 7.15 -18.92
CA HIS A 368 -13.19 5.88 -19.19
C HIS A 368 -13.33 4.97 -17.96
N GLY A 369 -12.66 5.27 -16.85
CA GLY A 369 -12.77 4.50 -15.61
C GLY A 369 -14.17 4.62 -14.99
N ASN A 370 -14.69 3.52 -14.43
CA ASN A 370 -16.05 3.47 -13.90
C ASN A 370 -16.23 4.40 -12.67
N ARG A 371 -17.11 5.40 -12.79
CA ARG A 371 -17.45 6.35 -11.70
C ARG A 371 -18.78 6.06 -11.00
N SER A 372 -19.56 5.11 -11.51
CA SER A 372 -20.84 4.68 -10.92
C SER A 372 -20.63 3.65 -9.82
N VAL A 373 -19.85 2.61 -10.09
CA VAL A 373 -19.59 1.50 -9.17
C VAL A 373 -18.15 1.55 -8.71
N ARG A 374 -17.92 2.17 -7.55
CA ARG A 374 -16.58 2.38 -6.99
C ARG A 374 -15.76 1.10 -6.78
N ALA A 375 -16.42 -0.04 -6.57
CA ALA A 375 -15.77 -1.35 -6.49
C ALA A 375 -15.10 -1.78 -7.81
N ASN A 376 -15.55 -1.24 -8.93
CA ASN A 376 -15.05 -1.49 -10.28
C ASN A 376 -14.32 -0.28 -10.90
N ALA A 377 -13.94 0.71 -10.08
CA ALA A 377 -13.39 1.98 -10.55
C ALA A 377 -11.87 1.99 -10.81
N ARG A 378 -11.15 0.92 -10.45
CA ARG A 378 -9.71 0.80 -10.71
C ARG A 378 -9.44 0.47 -12.17
N MET A 379 -8.29 0.94 -12.69
CA MET A 379 -7.92 0.76 -14.10
C MET A 379 -7.87 -0.69 -14.55
N LYS A 380 -7.52 -1.63 -13.65
CA LYS A 380 -7.59 -3.06 -13.94
C LYS A 380 -8.92 -3.54 -14.52
N TYR A 381 -10.05 -2.95 -14.13
CA TYR A 381 -11.37 -3.34 -14.65
C TYR A 381 -11.63 -2.72 -16.02
N LEU A 382 -11.05 -1.57 -16.31
CA LEU A 382 -11.10 -0.97 -17.64
C LEU A 382 -10.26 -1.80 -18.62
N VAL A 383 -9.03 -2.16 -18.23
CA VAL A 383 -8.15 -3.02 -19.02
C VAL A 383 -8.78 -4.41 -19.22
N ASP A 384 -9.30 -5.02 -18.15
CA ASP A 384 -9.98 -6.32 -18.25
C ASP A 384 -11.20 -6.29 -19.17
N LYS A 385 -12.01 -5.23 -19.09
CA LYS A 385 -13.20 -5.08 -19.94
C LYS A 385 -12.86 -4.89 -21.42
N LEU A 386 -11.80 -4.13 -21.72
CA LEU A 386 -11.41 -3.81 -23.10
C LEU A 386 -10.52 -4.90 -23.72
N GLY A 387 -9.77 -5.62 -22.91
CA GLY A 387 -8.58 -6.33 -23.37
C GLY A 387 -7.41 -5.39 -23.59
N ILE A 388 -6.18 -5.92 -23.51
CA ILE A 388 -4.96 -5.10 -23.56
C ILE A 388 -4.80 -4.35 -24.88
N ASP A 389 -5.17 -4.95 -26.02
CA ASP A 389 -5.01 -4.31 -27.33
C ASP A 389 -5.94 -3.12 -27.53
N SER A 390 -7.23 -3.26 -27.18
CA SER A 390 -8.18 -2.15 -27.26
C SER A 390 -7.87 -1.07 -26.22
N PHE A 391 -7.34 -1.44 -25.05
CA PHE A 391 -6.84 -0.47 -24.08
C PHE A 391 -5.62 0.29 -24.63
N ARG A 392 -4.68 -0.38 -25.32
CA ARG A 392 -3.54 0.25 -25.98
C ARG A 392 -4.01 1.28 -27.01
N THR A 393 -4.89 0.87 -27.93
CA THR A 393 -5.47 1.80 -28.92
C THR A 393 -6.18 2.98 -28.28
N LEU A 394 -6.89 2.76 -27.16
CA LEU A 394 -7.49 3.86 -26.40
C LEU A 394 -6.44 4.82 -25.82
N VAL A 395 -5.34 4.32 -25.25
CA VAL A 395 -4.28 5.18 -24.74
C VAL A 395 -3.59 5.94 -25.88
N GLU A 396 -3.39 5.30 -27.03
CA GLU A 396 -2.78 5.91 -28.23
C GLU A 396 -3.61 7.10 -28.75
N THR A 397 -4.93 7.15 -28.54
CA THR A 397 -5.73 8.33 -28.91
C THR A 397 -5.40 9.56 -28.06
N TYR A 398 -4.98 9.37 -26.80
CA TYR A 398 -4.51 10.45 -25.93
C TYR A 398 -3.03 10.75 -26.15
N PHE A 399 -2.23 9.71 -26.41
CA PHE A 399 -0.79 9.84 -26.59
C PHE A 399 -0.44 10.53 -27.92
N GLY A 400 -1.15 10.17 -29.00
CA GLY A 400 -0.98 10.72 -30.34
C GLY A 400 -0.06 9.91 -31.26
N GLU A 401 0.57 8.86 -30.75
CA GLU A 401 1.48 7.97 -31.48
C GLU A 401 1.39 6.54 -30.92
N PRO A 402 1.79 5.50 -31.69
CA PRO A 402 1.70 4.12 -31.24
C PRO A 402 2.79 3.77 -30.20
N PHE A 403 2.50 2.80 -29.32
CA PHE A 403 3.54 2.18 -28.50
C PHE A 403 4.39 1.22 -29.34
N GLU A 404 5.70 1.19 -29.10
CA GLU A 404 6.56 0.14 -29.64
C GLU A 404 6.29 -1.20 -28.92
N SER A 405 6.78 -2.29 -29.51
CA SER A 405 6.72 -3.60 -28.86
C SER A 405 7.47 -3.60 -27.54
N PHE A 406 6.90 -4.24 -26.52
CA PHE A 406 7.55 -4.43 -25.23
C PHE A 406 8.89 -5.15 -25.42
N ARG A 407 9.97 -4.57 -24.88
CA ARG A 407 11.33 -5.10 -25.04
C ARG A 407 11.60 -6.25 -24.06
N GLU A 408 12.42 -7.21 -24.47
CA GLU A 408 12.84 -8.27 -23.59
C GLU A 408 13.71 -7.73 -22.44
N ILE A 409 13.57 -8.33 -21.26
CA ILE A 409 14.28 -7.95 -20.04
C ILE A 409 14.79 -9.19 -19.32
N GLN A 410 15.77 -9.02 -18.43
CA GLN A 410 16.22 -10.11 -17.57
C GLN A 410 15.03 -10.67 -16.75
N PRO A 411 15.03 -12.00 -16.47
CA PRO A 411 14.02 -12.61 -15.63
C PRO A 411 13.90 -11.92 -14.27
N TRP A 412 12.67 -11.68 -13.85
CA TRP A 412 12.38 -11.05 -12.57
C TRP A 412 12.92 -11.87 -11.40
N ARG A 413 13.53 -11.18 -10.44
CA ARG A 413 13.92 -11.69 -9.13
C ARG A 413 13.36 -10.77 -8.06
N TYR A 414 12.91 -11.36 -6.97
CA TYR A 414 12.67 -10.60 -5.75
C TYR A 414 14.00 -10.35 -5.05
N MET A 415 14.23 -9.09 -4.67
CA MET A 415 15.44 -8.66 -3.95
C MET A 415 14.99 -7.92 -2.70
N ASP A 416 15.35 -8.43 -1.51
CA ASP A 416 14.94 -7.80 -0.24
C ASP A 416 15.84 -6.62 0.16
N TRP A 417 17.05 -6.58 -0.38
CA TRP A 417 18.08 -5.56 -0.14
C TRP A 417 18.43 -5.40 1.35
N LEU A 418 18.37 -6.50 2.11
CA LEU A 418 18.71 -6.55 3.53
C LEU A 418 20.20 -6.86 3.75
N GLY A 419 20.75 -6.40 4.88
CA GLY A 419 22.16 -6.55 5.21
C GLY A 419 23.05 -5.46 4.61
N TRP A 420 24.37 -5.68 4.67
CA TRP A 420 25.38 -4.76 4.15
C TRP A 420 25.62 -4.99 2.66
N HIS A 421 25.65 -3.89 1.90
CA HIS A 421 25.91 -3.90 0.45
C HIS A 421 26.77 -2.71 0.06
N GLU A 422 27.51 -2.84 -1.03
CA GLU A 422 28.18 -1.70 -1.67
C GLU A 422 27.18 -0.88 -2.49
N GLN A 423 27.30 0.46 -2.43
CA GLN A 423 26.49 1.35 -3.27
C GLN A 423 27.04 1.53 -4.68
N GLY A 424 28.34 1.31 -4.87
CA GLY A 424 29.05 1.51 -6.15
C GLY A 424 29.84 2.82 -6.25
N ASP A 425 29.93 3.60 -5.18
CA ASP A 425 30.70 4.87 -5.07
C ASP A 425 31.72 4.85 -3.92
N GLY A 426 32.02 3.66 -3.39
CA GLY A 426 32.86 3.47 -2.20
C GLY A 426 32.10 3.53 -0.87
N ASN A 427 30.84 3.98 -0.88
CA ASN A 427 29.97 3.88 0.28
C ASN A 427 29.25 2.51 0.35
N LEU A 428 28.74 2.22 1.53
CA LEU A 428 27.90 1.09 1.86
C LEU A 428 26.45 1.54 2.10
N PHE A 429 25.53 0.61 1.96
CA PHE A 429 24.18 0.74 2.52
C PHE A 429 23.84 -0.46 3.40
N LEU A 430 22.96 -0.23 4.39
CA LEU A 430 22.50 -1.25 5.33
C LEU A 430 20.99 -1.37 5.28
N GLY A 431 20.49 -2.51 4.81
CA GLY A 431 19.07 -2.85 4.90
C GLY A 431 18.74 -3.54 6.22
N LEU A 432 17.84 -2.93 7.00
CA LEU A 432 17.35 -3.44 8.28
C LEU A 432 15.98 -4.09 8.11
N PHE A 433 15.86 -5.34 8.55
CA PHE A 433 14.56 -6.01 8.62
C PHE A 433 13.70 -5.37 9.70
N ILE A 434 12.47 -5.00 9.35
CA ILE A 434 11.50 -4.46 10.29
C ILE A 434 10.25 -5.33 10.23
N GLU A 435 9.99 -6.10 11.29
CA GLU A 435 8.84 -7.00 11.34
C GLU A 435 7.54 -6.21 11.17
N ASN A 436 6.87 -6.45 10.04
CA ASN A 436 5.69 -5.71 9.60
C ASN A 436 5.89 -4.19 9.58
N GLY A 437 7.11 -3.68 9.36
CA GLY A 437 7.40 -2.25 9.27
C GLY A 437 7.06 -1.43 10.51
N ARG A 438 6.85 -2.05 11.69
CA ARG A 438 6.53 -1.32 12.92
C ARG A 438 7.81 -0.91 13.65
N ILE A 439 8.06 0.40 13.71
CA ILE A 439 9.13 0.97 14.52
C ILE A 439 8.59 1.26 15.91
N LYS A 440 9.11 0.51 16.89
CA LYS A 440 8.75 0.61 18.30
C LYS A 440 9.92 0.10 19.15
N ASP A 441 9.89 0.48 20.42
CA ASP A 441 10.64 -0.21 21.46
C ASP A 441 9.70 -1.16 22.21
N GLU A 442 10.20 -2.34 22.53
CA GLU A 442 9.45 -3.38 23.25
C GLU A 442 10.41 -4.21 24.10
N ALA A 443 10.18 -4.27 25.41
CA ALA A 443 11.06 -4.96 26.36
C ALA A 443 12.54 -4.54 26.16
N ASP A 444 13.42 -5.49 25.87
CA ASP A 444 14.85 -5.33 25.58
C ASP A 444 15.14 -5.01 24.10
N PHE A 445 14.20 -5.22 23.19
CA PHE A 445 14.29 -4.84 21.78
C PHE A 445 13.98 -3.33 21.60
N LYS A 446 15.01 -2.53 21.30
CA LYS A 446 14.92 -1.07 21.26
C LYS A 446 15.17 -0.48 19.87
N LEU A 447 14.43 -0.95 18.86
CA LEU A 447 14.61 -0.54 17.46
C LEU A 447 14.42 0.96 17.24
N ARG A 448 13.41 1.57 17.85
CA ARG A 448 13.14 2.99 17.67
C ARG A 448 14.28 3.82 18.24
N THR A 449 14.72 3.50 19.46
CA THR A 449 15.85 4.18 20.11
C THR A 449 17.16 3.97 19.31
N ALA A 450 17.44 2.76 18.84
CA ALA A 450 18.62 2.47 18.03
C ALA A 450 18.66 3.30 16.75
N LEU A 451 17.53 3.35 16.00
CA LEU A 451 17.43 4.15 14.79
C LEU A 451 17.60 5.63 15.09
N ARG A 452 16.95 6.16 16.12
CA ARG A 452 17.11 7.57 16.49
C ARG A 452 18.56 7.90 16.82
N ARG A 453 19.24 7.06 17.60
CA ARG A 453 20.66 7.24 17.94
C ARG A 453 21.58 7.19 16.72
N ILE A 454 21.33 6.28 15.78
CA ILE A 454 22.11 6.19 14.52
C ILE A 454 21.90 7.46 13.69
N ILE A 455 20.64 7.89 13.52
CA ILE A 455 20.33 9.07 12.70
C ILE A 455 20.88 10.35 13.34
N ASP A 456 20.77 10.51 14.65
CA ASP A 456 21.32 11.68 15.36
C ASP A 456 22.86 11.72 15.32
N ALA A 457 23.53 10.56 15.30
CA ALA A 457 24.99 10.48 15.29
C ALA A 457 25.60 10.68 13.90
N TYR A 458 24.91 10.26 12.83
CA TYR A 458 25.49 10.14 11.50
C TYR A 458 24.72 10.87 10.40
N GLU A 459 23.50 11.36 10.67
CA GLU A 459 22.65 12.08 9.73
C GLU A 459 22.37 11.33 8.41
N PHE A 460 22.23 10.00 8.48
CA PHE A 460 21.95 9.20 7.28
C PHE A 460 20.54 9.45 6.73
N ASP A 461 20.46 9.64 5.42
CA ASP A 461 19.21 9.46 4.69
C ASP A 461 18.79 7.99 4.71
N MET A 462 17.48 7.76 4.63
CA MET A 462 16.92 6.41 4.60
C MET A 462 15.96 6.19 3.44
N VAL A 463 15.83 4.92 3.03
CA VAL A 463 14.84 4.46 2.05
C VAL A 463 13.90 3.47 2.72
N VAL A 464 12.59 3.74 2.66
CA VAL A 464 11.56 2.77 3.09
C VAL A 464 11.26 1.81 1.95
N SER A 465 11.45 0.51 2.16
CA SER A 465 11.27 -0.48 1.10
C SER A 465 9.81 -0.86 0.84
N PRO A 466 9.48 -1.41 -0.34
CA PRO A 466 8.14 -1.95 -0.64
C PRO A 466 7.74 -3.15 0.25
N ASN A 467 8.72 -3.72 0.96
CA ASN A 467 8.57 -4.82 1.90
C ASN A 467 8.58 -4.36 3.36
N GLN A 468 8.35 -3.06 3.59
CA GLN A 468 8.18 -2.47 4.92
C GLN A 468 9.47 -2.41 5.74
N ASN A 469 10.63 -2.60 5.11
CA ASN A 469 11.95 -2.49 5.74
C ASN A 469 12.52 -1.07 5.57
N ILE A 470 13.65 -0.79 6.22
CA ILE A 470 14.40 0.46 6.07
C ILE A 470 15.78 0.15 5.49
N ILE A 471 16.30 1.02 4.63
CA ILE A 471 17.69 1.01 4.18
C ILE A 471 18.34 2.32 4.59
N LEU A 472 19.46 2.27 5.31
CA LEU A 472 20.33 3.41 5.57
C LEU A 472 21.37 3.50 4.45
N LYS A 473 21.54 4.68 3.85
CA LYS A 473 22.45 4.88 2.70
C LYS A 473 23.58 5.86 3.00
N ASN A 474 24.59 5.86 2.14
CA ASN A 474 25.77 6.72 2.19
C ASN A 474 26.62 6.48 3.44
N ILE A 475 26.78 5.20 3.82
CA ILE A 475 27.56 4.80 4.98
C ILE A 475 29.00 4.59 4.55
N THR A 476 29.92 5.36 5.11
CA THR A 476 31.35 5.14 4.85
C THR A 476 31.84 3.85 5.53
N PRO A 477 32.79 3.08 4.95
CA PRO A 477 33.23 1.78 5.51
C PRO A 477 33.67 1.82 6.97
N ASN A 478 34.26 2.93 7.43
CA ASN A 478 34.70 3.18 8.80
C ASN A 478 33.55 3.42 9.80
N GLN A 479 32.34 3.74 9.35
CA GLN A 479 31.16 3.90 10.22
C GLN A 479 30.48 2.57 10.55
N LYS A 480 30.77 1.49 9.78
CA LYS A 480 30.14 0.17 9.91
C LYS A 480 30.13 -0.37 11.34
N ASN A 481 31.29 -0.40 12.00
CA ASN A 481 31.42 -0.96 13.35
C ASN A 481 30.64 -0.15 14.40
N GLY A 482 30.55 1.17 14.24
CA GLY A 482 29.79 2.03 15.16
C GLY A 482 28.28 1.77 15.07
N ILE A 483 27.78 1.55 13.85
CA ILE A 483 26.38 1.20 13.61
C ILE A 483 26.06 -0.17 14.20
N GLU A 484 26.89 -1.18 13.93
CA GLU A 484 26.72 -2.53 14.48
C GLU A 484 26.75 -2.54 16.02
N ALA A 485 27.62 -1.72 16.64
CA ALA A 485 27.65 -1.56 18.08
C ALA A 485 26.34 -0.98 18.64
N ILE A 486 25.77 0.05 18.00
CA ILE A 486 24.48 0.64 18.42
C ILE A 486 23.35 -0.39 18.26
N LEU A 487 23.30 -1.11 17.13
CA LEU A 487 22.28 -2.14 16.91
C LEU A 487 22.36 -3.23 17.99
N LYS A 488 23.57 -3.71 18.28
CA LYS A 488 23.82 -4.72 19.31
C LYS A 488 23.44 -4.24 20.71
N GLU A 489 23.81 -3.02 21.08
CA GLU A 489 23.47 -2.41 22.38
C GLU A 489 21.95 -2.36 22.63
N HIS A 490 21.17 -2.27 21.56
CA HIS A 490 19.71 -2.14 21.60
C HIS A 490 18.97 -3.44 21.21
N ASN A 491 19.68 -4.58 21.17
CA ASN A 491 19.17 -5.89 20.76
C ASN A 491 18.48 -5.91 19.39
N VAL A 492 18.91 -5.03 18.47
CA VAL A 492 18.44 -5.02 17.09
C VAL A 492 19.30 -5.98 16.29
N ARG A 493 18.67 -7.01 15.74
CA ARG A 493 19.34 -8.06 14.99
C ARG A 493 19.67 -7.62 13.56
N THR A 494 20.76 -8.15 13.02
CA THR A 494 21.09 -8.06 11.60
C THR A 494 20.25 -9.05 10.77
N ALA A 495 20.20 -8.84 9.45
CA ALA A 495 19.30 -9.58 8.57
C ALA A 495 19.59 -11.09 8.51
N ASP A 496 20.83 -11.50 8.72
CA ASP A 496 21.29 -12.90 8.73
C ASP A 496 20.85 -13.66 10.00
N GLU A 497 20.49 -12.97 11.08
CA GLU A 497 19.98 -13.58 12.32
C GLU A 497 18.49 -13.94 12.24
N TYR A 498 17.79 -13.52 11.18
CA TYR A 498 16.38 -13.84 10.96
C TYR A 498 16.21 -15.02 10.00
N LEU A 499 15.26 -15.92 10.33
CA LEU A 499 14.81 -16.95 9.39
C LEU A 499 14.33 -16.32 8.08
N ILE A 500 14.66 -16.95 6.96
CA ILE A 500 14.36 -16.41 5.63
C ILE A 500 12.87 -16.15 5.42
N ASN A 501 12.00 -17.03 5.91
CA ASN A 501 10.55 -16.87 5.78
C ASN A 501 10.03 -15.66 6.54
N LYS A 502 10.65 -15.28 7.68
CA LYS A 502 10.34 -14.05 8.39
C LYS A 502 10.67 -12.82 7.55
N ARG A 503 11.82 -12.79 6.86
CA ARG A 503 12.22 -11.72 5.93
C ARG A 503 11.33 -11.62 4.69
N LEU A 504 10.83 -12.75 4.19
CA LEU A 504 9.92 -12.81 3.04
C LEU A 504 8.46 -12.52 3.42
N SER A 505 8.17 -12.38 4.71
CA SER A 505 6.81 -12.25 5.21
C SER A 505 6.34 -10.80 5.34
N MET A 506 5.05 -10.56 5.13
CA MET A 506 4.43 -9.25 5.36
C MET A 506 2.99 -9.35 5.82
N ALA A 507 2.60 -8.47 6.74
CA ALA A 507 1.21 -8.21 7.06
C ALA A 507 0.79 -6.75 6.89
N CYS A 508 -0.51 -6.52 6.73
CA CYS A 508 -1.10 -5.18 6.81
C CYS A 508 -1.47 -4.84 8.27
N PRO A 509 -1.66 -3.55 8.63
CA PRO A 509 -2.02 -3.18 10.00
C PRO A 509 -3.25 -3.89 10.55
N ALA A 510 -4.32 -3.99 9.74
CA ALA A 510 -5.58 -4.62 10.14
C ALA A 510 -6.12 -4.07 11.49
N MET A 511 -6.49 -4.93 12.42
CA MET A 511 -6.94 -4.53 13.76
C MET A 511 -5.78 -3.89 14.56
N PRO A 512 -6.06 -2.92 15.45
CA PRO A 512 -7.39 -2.45 15.84
C PRO A 512 -7.88 -1.23 15.03
N LEU A 513 -7.02 -0.55 14.27
CA LEU A 513 -7.33 0.77 13.72
C LEU A 513 -7.89 0.77 12.29
N CYS A 514 -7.70 -0.31 11.53
CA CYS A 514 -8.31 -0.41 10.20
C CYS A 514 -9.82 -0.63 10.32
N GLY A 515 -10.61 0.37 9.93
CA GLY A 515 -12.07 0.29 9.89
C GLY A 515 -12.63 -0.78 8.93
N LEU A 516 -11.79 -1.36 8.07
CA LEU A 516 -12.17 -2.42 7.11
C LEU A 516 -11.71 -3.82 7.51
N ALA A 517 -10.93 -3.96 8.59
CA ALA A 517 -10.40 -5.26 9.00
C ALA A 517 -11.51 -6.19 9.49
N ILE A 518 -11.50 -7.43 9.02
CA ILE A 518 -12.41 -8.50 9.44
C ILE A 518 -11.77 -9.32 10.56
N THR A 519 -10.44 -9.50 10.51
CA THR A 519 -9.62 -10.21 11.49
C THR A 519 -8.25 -9.56 11.60
N GLU A 520 -7.40 -10.12 12.47
CA GLU A 520 -6.01 -9.73 12.67
C GLU A 520 -5.14 -9.88 11.41
N ALA A 521 -4.00 -9.19 11.42
CA ALA A 521 -2.90 -9.48 10.50
C ALA A 521 -1.55 -9.16 11.16
N GLU A 522 -1.15 -7.89 11.23
CA GLU A 522 0.14 -7.46 11.79
C GLU A 522 0.43 -8.02 13.20
N ARG A 523 -0.55 -7.98 14.10
CA ARG A 523 -0.37 -8.41 15.50
C ARG A 523 -0.14 -9.91 15.68
N VAL A 524 -0.60 -10.73 14.74
CA VAL A 524 -0.51 -12.21 14.82
C VAL A 524 0.49 -12.80 13.83
N MET A 525 1.03 -11.97 12.93
CA MET A 525 1.98 -12.41 11.90
C MET A 525 3.26 -13.04 12.48
N PRO A 526 3.88 -12.50 13.55
CA PRO A 526 5.10 -13.10 14.12
C PRO A 526 4.89 -14.57 14.52
N ASP A 527 3.81 -14.83 15.28
CA ASP A 527 3.44 -16.18 15.72
C ASP A 527 3.03 -17.06 14.54
N MET A 528 2.31 -16.49 13.56
CA MET A 528 1.91 -17.22 12.36
C MET A 528 3.11 -17.75 11.58
N VAL A 529 4.11 -16.90 11.33
CA VAL A 529 5.31 -17.33 10.59
C VAL A 529 6.08 -18.38 11.37
N ALA A 530 6.23 -18.22 12.69
CA ALA A 530 6.89 -19.23 13.53
C ALA A 530 6.17 -20.60 13.49
N ARG A 531 4.83 -20.60 13.47
CA ARG A 531 4.01 -21.81 13.30
C ARG A 531 4.23 -22.44 11.92
N MET A 532 4.28 -21.64 10.85
CA MET A 532 4.52 -22.13 9.50
C MET A 532 5.94 -22.70 9.35
N ASP A 533 6.96 -22.03 9.88
CA ASP A 533 8.35 -22.54 9.89
C ASP A 533 8.45 -23.87 10.64
N THR A 534 7.78 -23.98 11.79
CA THR A 534 7.70 -25.22 12.55
C THR A 534 7.01 -26.33 11.74
N LEU A 535 5.94 -25.99 11.02
CA LEU A 535 5.21 -26.93 10.18
C LEU A 535 6.05 -27.40 8.98
N PHE A 536 6.76 -26.49 8.30
CA PHE A 536 7.69 -26.86 7.22
C PHE A 536 8.77 -27.82 7.72
N LYS A 537 9.42 -27.49 8.85
CA LYS A 537 10.43 -28.37 9.47
C LYS A 537 9.89 -29.75 9.84
N LYS A 538 8.67 -29.82 10.40
CA LYS A 538 8.00 -31.11 10.70
C LYS A 538 7.72 -31.97 9.47
N ASN A 539 7.59 -31.34 8.30
CA ASN A 539 7.44 -32.03 7.01
C ASN A 539 8.79 -32.26 6.29
N GLY A 540 9.92 -32.03 6.96
CA GLY A 540 11.26 -32.18 6.38
C GLY A 540 11.60 -31.12 5.33
N LEU A 541 10.95 -29.95 5.39
CA LEU A 541 11.13 -28.85 4.44
C LEU A 541 11.92 -27.71 5.10
N ASP A 542 13.00 -27.28 4.45
CA ASP A 542 13.74 -26.06 4.76
C ASP A 542 13.83 -25.23 3.48
N VAL A 543 12.71 -24.60 3.11
CA VAL A 543 12.57 -23.85 1.87
C VAL A 543 12.08 -22.42 2.14
N PRO A 544 12.56 -21.43 1.35
CA PRO A 544 12.01 -20.09 1.38
C PRO A 544 10.58 -20.09 0.82
N VAL A 545 9.64 -19.51 1.57
CA VAL A 545 8.26 -19.33 1.16
C VAL A 545 7.83 -17.89 1.41
N THR A 546 7.32 -17.24 0.37
CA THR A 546 6.73 -15.91 0.49
C THR A 546 5.35 -15.99 1.14
N ILE A 547 5.25 -15.60 2.41
CA ILE A 547 4.01 -15.64 3.21
C ILE A 547 3.45 -14.23 3.40
N ARG A 548 2.21 -13.97 3.01
CA ARG A 548 1.61 -12.63 3.14
C ARG A 548 0.22 -12.66 3.74
N MET A 549 -0.04 -11.79 4.70
CA MET A 549 -1.29 -11.76 5.47
C MET A 549 -2.02 -10.42 5.37
N THR A 550 -3.34 -10.48 5.21
CA THR A 550 -4.20 -9.29 5.28
C THR A 550 -5.47 -9.56 6.06
N GLY A 551 -5.92 -8.60 6.85
CA GLY A 551 -7.12 -8.76 7.68
C GLY A 551 -8.46 -8.69 6.91
N CYS A 552 -8.45 -8.42 5.61
CA CYS A 552 -9.64 -8.30 4.74
C CYS A 552 -9.24 -8.43 3.24
N PRO A 553 -10.19 -8.60 2.30
CA PRO A 553 -9.89 -8.87 0.89
C PRO A 553 -9.39 -7.64 0.07
N ASN A 554 -9.06 -6.53 0.73
CA ASN A 554 -8.48 -5.36 0.05
C ASN A 554 -7.04 -5.58 -0.43
N GLY A 555 -6.33 -6.58 0.13
CA GLY A 555 -5.00 -6.97 -0.33
C GLY A 555 -3.88 -5.96 -0.07
N CYS A 556 -3.92 -5.23 1.06
CA CYS A 556 -2.94 -4.19 1.39
C CYS A 556 -1.48 -4.69 1.49
N ALA A 557 -1.28 -5.94 1.91
CA ALA A 557 0.02 -6.61 1.96
C ALA A 557 0.30 -7.47 0.72
N ARG A 558 -0.45 -7.26 -0.39
CA ARG A 558 -0.29 -7.98 -1.66
C ARG A 558 -0.31 -9.52 -1.52
N PRO A 559 -1.30 -10.10 -0.80
CA PRO A 559 -1.33 -11.53 -0.50
C PRO A 559 -1.60 -12.41 -1.71
N TYR A 560 -2.20 -11.84 -2.76
CA TYR A 560 -2.53 -12.57 -3.99
C TYR A 560 -1.31 -12.82 -4.89
N MET A 561 -0.14 -12.27 -4.56
CA MET A 561 1.14 -12.56 -5.23
C MET A 561 2.02 -13.51 -4.40
N ALA A 562 1.54 -13.92 -3.22
CA ALA A 562 2.29 -14.76 -2.29
C ALA A 562 2.23 -16.23 -2.71
N GLU A 563 3.24 -16.99 -2.34
CA GLU A 563 3.19 -18.45 -2.45
C GLU A 563 2.17 -19.03 -1.45
N LEU A 564 2.12 -18.44 -0.25
CA LEU A 564 1.07 -18.67 0.76
C LEU A 564 0.43 -17.35 1.20
N GLY A 565 -0.81 -17.12 0.77
CA GLY A 565 -1.58 -15.93 1.12
C GLY A 565 -2.67 -16.20 2.16
N LEU A 566 -2.72 -15.39 3.22
CA LEU A 566 -3.77 -15.44 4.25
C LEU A 566 -4.65 -14.18 4.15
N VAL A 567 -5.92 -14.36 3.78
CA VAL A 567 -6.85 -13.25 3.54
C VAL A 567 -8.04 -13.33 4.47
N GLY A 568 -8.12 -12.44 5.46
CA GLY A 568 -9.17 -12.43 6.48
C GLY A 568 -10.58 -12.55 5.91
N SER A 569 -11.33 -13.55 6.38
CA SER A 569 -12.63 -13.96 5.84
C SER A 569 -13.72 -14.18 6.91
N GLY A 570 -13.37 -13.91 8.17
CA GLY A 570 -14.21 -13.99 9.36
C GLY A 570 -13.35 -13.83 10.62
N GLN A 571 -13.97 -13.80 11.80
CA GLN A 571 -13.24 -13.71 13.06
C GLN A 571 -12.33 -14.93 13.24
N LYS A 572 -11.02 -14.69 13.41
CA LYS A 572 -9.98 -15.73 13.51
C LYS A 572 -10.05 -16.76 12.38
N SER A 573 -10.34 -16.30 11.16
CA SER A 573 -10.39 -17.15 9.98
C SER A 573 -9.89 -16.44 8.73
N TYR A 574 -9.22 -17.19 7.86
CA TYR A 574 -8.60 -16.71 6.65
C TYR A 574 -9.08 -17.53 5.45
N GLN A 575 -9.20 -16.88 4.30
CA GLN A 575 -9.20 -17.57 3.01
C GLN A 575 -7.73 -17.81 2.65
N LEU A 576 -7.38 -19.05 2.33
CA LEU A 576 -6.05 -19.44 1.90
C LEU A 576 -5.90 -19.28 0.39
N TRP A 577 -4.75 -18.75 -0.01
CA TRP A 577 -4.36 -18.56 -1.40
C TRP A 577 -3.02 -19.25 -1.64
N LEU A 578 -2.90 -20.00 -2.72
CA LEU A 578 -1.71 -20.77 -3.08
C LEU A 578 -1.32 -20.51 -4.53
N GLY A 579 -0.05 -20.74 -4.87
CA GLY A 579 0.40 -20.78 -6.27
C GLY A 579 0.90 -19.46 -6.85
N GLY A 580 1.07 -18.41 -6.05
CA GLY A 580 1.94 -17.29 -6.42
C GLY A 580 3.40 -17.77 -6.60
N CYS A 581 4.32 -16.90 -6.98
CA CYS A 581 5.73 -17.28 -7.18
C CYS A 581 6.70 -16.43 -6.34
N PRO A 582 7.92 -16.94 -6.07
CA PRO A 582 8.96 -16.21 -5.32
C PRO A 582 9.38 -14.89 -5.96
N HIS A 583 9.08 -14.69 -7.24
CA HIS A 583 9.45 -13.48 -8.00
C HIS A 583 8.27 -12.55 -8.29
N GLN A 584 7.08 -12.85 -7.75
CA GLN A 584 5.87 -12.03 -7.84
C GLN A 584 5.47 -11.63 -9.27
N THR A 585 5.52 -12.59 -10.18
CA THR A 585 5.06 -12.47 -11.58
C THR A 585 3.72 -13.17 -11.82
N ARG A 586 3.22 -13.94 -10.84
CA ARG A 586 2.03 -14.77 -10.97
C ARG A 586 1.07 -14.58 -9.79
N LEU A 587 -0.23 -14.57 -10.09
CA LEU A 587 -1.28 -14.59 -9.07
C LEU A 587 -1.41 -15.99 -8.44
N ALA A 588 -1.55 -16.01 -7.14
CA ALA A 588 -2.12 -17.13 -6.41
C ALA A 588 -3.61 -17.31 -6.77
N TRP A 589 -4.11 -18.51 -6.54
CA TRP A 589 -5.54 -18.86 -6.65
C TRP A 589 -6.14 -19.13 -5.26
N PRO A 590 -7.44 -18.87 -5.04
CA PRO A 590 -8.08 -19.17 -3.77
C PRO A 590 -8.20 -20.68 -3.60
N TYR A 591 -7.57 -21.22 -2.54
CA TYR A 591 -7.60 -22.64 -2.22
C TYR A 591 -8.84 -22.99 -1.40
N LEU A 592 -8.87 -22.55 -0.14
CA LEU A 592 -9.92 -22.83 0.84
C LEU A 592 -10.45 -21.55 1.47
N ASP A 593 -11.77 -21.53 1.68
CA ASP A 593 -12.46 -20.42 2.32
C ASP A 593 -12.59 -20.65 3.83
N ARG A 594 -12.43 -19.57 4.61
CA ARG A 594 -12.76 -19.53 6.05
C ARG A 594 -12.07 -20.59 6.92
N VAL A 595 -10.85 -20.96 6.57
CA VAL A 595 -9.99 -21.80 7.43
C VAL A 595 -9.78 -21.08 8.76
N LYS A 596 -10.13 -21.73 9.87
CA LYS A 596 -9.89 -21.16 11.20
C LYS A 596 -8.40 -21.14 11.47
N ASP A 597 -7.98 -20.13 12.23
CA ASP A 597 -6.60 -19.98 12.66
C ASP A 597 -6.05 -21.27 13.31
N VAL A 598 -6.87 -21.95 14.11
CA VAL A 598 -6.52 -23.21 14.80
C VAL A 598 -6.42 -24.43 13.88
N ASP A 599 -6.98 -24.37 12.68
CA ASP A 599 -7.04 -25.48 11.73
C ASP A 599 -5.97 -25.36 10.63
N LEU A 600 -5.16 -24.30 10.65
CA LEU A 600 -4.21 -23.98 9.58
C LEU A 600 -3.17 -25.08 9.36
N GLU A 601 -2.55 -25.58 10.43
CA GLU A 601 -1.54 -26.63 10.35
C GLU A 601 -2.12 -27.93 9.79
N GLY A 602 -3.29 -28.35 10.28
CA GLY A 602 -3.97 -29.53 9.77
C GLY A 602 -4.37 -29.39 8.29
N THR A 603 -4.78 -28.18 7.89
CA THR A 603 -5.13 -27.86 6.50
C THR A 603 -3.91 -27.88 5.57
N LEU A 604 -2.76 -27.39 6.02
CA LEU A 604 -1.56 -27.27 5.20
C LEU A 604 -0.69 -28.53 5.21
N THR A 605 -0.78 -29.38 6.24
CA THR A 605 -0.04 -30.65 6.33
C THR A 605 -0.15 -31.52 5.06
N PRO A 606 -1.34 -31.82 4.52
CA PRO A 606 -1.43 -32.62 3.30
C PRO A 606 -0.78 -31.94 2.09
N VAL A 607 -0.93 -30.61 1.96
CA VAL A 607 -0.32 -29.83 0.86
C VAL A 607 1.20 -29.89 0.93
N LEU A 608 1.77 -29.76 2.13
CA LEU A 608 3.21 -29.80 2.36
C LEU A 608 3.78 -31.21 2.24
N THR A 609 3.03 -32.23 2.65
CA THR A 609 3.42 -33.62 2.41
C THR A 609 3.46 -33.91 0.91
N MET A 610 2.45 -33.45 0.16
CA MET A 610 2.45 -33.58 -1.29
C MET A 610 3.65 -32.86 -1.93
N TYR A 611 3.97 -31.66 -1.44
CA TYR A 611 5.14 -30.92 -1.90
C TYR A 611 6.42 -31.69 -1.64
N GLN A 612 6.65 -32.17 -0.41
CA GLN A 612 7.81 -32.98 -0.07
C GLN A 612 7.95 -34.25 -0.94
N GLN A 613 6.83 -34.90 -1.28
CA GLN A 613 6.84 -36.13 -2.07
C GLN A 613 7.00 -35.91 -3.58
N LYS A 614 6.51 -34.79 -4.10
CA LYS A 614 6.31 -34.58 -5.55
C LYS A 614 7.01 -33.34 -6.10
N SER A 615 7.73 -32.58 -5.28
CA SER A 615 8.56 -31.47 -5.75
C SER A 615 9.76 -31.96 -6.56
N THR A 616 10.20 -31.16 -7.53
CA THR A 616 11.50 -31.37 -8.18
C THR A 616 12.61 -30.60 -7.46
N THR A 617 13.87 -30.96 -7.70
CA THR A 617 15.02 -30.31 -7.07
C THR A 617 15.02 -28.81 -7.31
N GLY A 618 15.01 -28.03 -6.23
CA GLY A 618 15.02 -26.56 -6.28
C GLY A 618 13.70 -25.89 -6.65
N GLU A 619 12.61 -26.65 -6.76
CA GLU A 619 11.29 -26.09 -7.06
C GLU A 619 10.71 -25.34 -5.85
N ALA A 620 10.36 -24.08 -6.03
CA ALA A 620 9.71 -23.29 -4.99
C ALA A 620 8.29 -23.77 -4.68
N PHE A 621 7.84 -23.60 -3.44
CA PHE A 621 6.51 -24.06 -2.99
C PHE A 621 5.37 -23.53 -3.86
N GLY A 622 5.44 -22.26 -4.24
CA GLY A 622 4.43 -21.63 -5.10
C GLY A 622 4.44 -22.14 -6.55
N ASP A 623 5.61 -22.48 -7.09
CA ASP A 623 5.74 -23.07 -8.43
C ASP A 623 5.24 -24.51 -8.45
N PHE A 624 5.55 -25.29 -7.40
CA PHE A 624 4.94 -26.59 -7.17
C PHE A 624 3.42 -26.51 -7.13
N CYS A 625 2.87 -25.60 -6.31
CA CYS A 625 1.42 -25.44 -6.20
C CYS A 625 0.77 -25.08 -7.55
N HIS A 626 1.47 -24.29 -8.37
CA HIS A 626 1.02 -23.94 -9.70
C HIS A 626 1.06 -25.14 -10.67
N ARG A 627 2.15 -25.91 -10.66
CA ARG A 627 2.34 -27.09 -11.52
C ARG A 627 1.34 -28.19 -11.22
N MET A 628 1.12 -28.50 -9.94
CA MET A 628 0.13 -29.51 -9.54
C MET A 628 -1.31 -29.00 -9.73
N GLY A 629 -1.52 -27.69 -9.58
CA GLY A 629 -2.83 -27.09 -9.71
C GLY A 629 -3.77 -27.39 -8.53
N LYS A 630 -4.87 -26.63 -8.48
CA LYS A 630 -5.83 -26.69 -7.36
C LYS A 630 -6.49 -28.06 -7.20
N SER A 631 -6.85 -28.70 -8.32
CA SER A 631 -7.59 -29.96 -8.32
C SER A 631 -6.76 -31.07 -7.70
N ASP A 632 -5.53 -31.28 -8.16
CA ASP A 632 -4.69 -32.38 -7.68
C ASP A 632 -4.29 -32.22 -6.22
N ILE A 633 -4.06 -30.98 -5.78
CA ILE A 633 -3.79 -30.66 -4.37
C ILE A 633 -5.01 -30.97 -3.49
N ALA A 634 -6.22 -30.62 -3.95
CA ALA A 634 -7.45 -30.94 -3.22
C ALA A 634 -7.67 -32.46 -3.15
N THR A 635 -7.55 -33.16 -4.29
CA THR A 635 -7.69 -34.62 -4.35
C THR A 635 -6.68 -35.32 -3.44
N PHE A 636 -5.42 -34.88 -3.42
CA PHE A 636 -4.42 -35.44 -2.52
C PHE A 636 -4.79 -35.21 -1.05
N ALA A 637 -5.25 -34.00 -0.71
CA ALA A 637 -5.64 -33.66 0.66
C ALA A 637 -6.87 -34.45 1.15
N GLU A 638 -7.83 -34.75 0.28
CA GLU A 638 -9.00 -35.57 0.61
C GLU A 638 -8.64 -37.03 0.93
N HIS A 639 -7.64 -37.58 0.23
CA HIS A 639 -7.18 -38.97 0.42
C HIS A 639 -5.99 -39.07 1.39
N PHE A 640 -5.63 -37.98 2.05
CA PHE A 640 -4.51 -37.93 2.97
C PHE A 640 -4.87 -38.66 4.27
N ASN A 641 -4.52 -39.94 4.34
CA ASN A 641 -4.51 -40.67 5.60
C ASN A 641 -3.24 -40.31 6.36
N SER A 642 -3.38 -39.67 7.51
CA SER A 642 -2.24 -39.41 8.40
C SER A 642 -1.69 -40.75 8.90
N ALA A 643 -0.65 -41.29 8.26
CA ALA A 643 0.20 -42.25 8.94
C ALA A 643 0.81 -41.53 10.16
N PRO A 644 0.79 -42.13 11.37
CA PRO A 644 1.37 -41.48 12.53
C PRO A 644 2.86 -41.24 12.28
N ILE A 645 3.23 -39.96 12.20
CA ILE A 645 4.63 -39.53 12.17
C ILE A 645 5.26 -40.01 13.48
N GLN A 646 6.20 -40.96 13.42
CA GLN A 646 6.98 -41.32 14.60
C GLN A 646 7.85 -40.14 15.00
N VAL A 647 7.43 -39.43 16.03
CA VAL A 647 8.24 -38.41 16.70
C VAL A 647 9.12 -39.13 17.71
N ASN A 648 10.38 -39.38 17.36
CA ASN A 648 11.40 -39.72 18.35
C ASN A 648 11.74 -38.45 19.15
N GLY A 649 11.08 -38.29 20.30
CA GLY A 649 11.38 -37.23 21.26
C GLY A 649 10.12 -36.68 21.92
N ALA A 650 9.98 -36.88 23.23
CA ALA A 650 8.87 -36.33 24.00
C ALA A 650 8.89 -34.78 23.96
N PRO A 651 7.74 -34.11 23.79
CA PRO A 651 7.68 -32.65 23.87
C PRO A 651 7.89 -32.17 25.31
N PRO A 652 8.63 -31.06 25.54
CA PRO A 652 8.72 -30.48 26.87
C PRO A 652 7.35 -29.91 27.27
N THR A 653 6.88 -30.31 28.45
CA THR A 653 5.64 -29.83 29.05
C THR A 653 5.87 -28.43 29.60
N LEU A 654 5.32 -27.39 28.97
CA LEU A 654 5.23 -26.05 29.57
C LEU A 654 3.87 -25.92 30.28
N THR A 655 3.90 -25.96 31.61
CA THR A 655 2.76 -25.62 32.46
C THR A 655 2.63 -24.11 32.55
N TYR A 656 1.48 -23.58 32.10
CA TYR A 656 1.10 -22.18 32.28
C TYR A 656 -0.01 -22.11 33.33
N GLU A 657 0.30 -21.62 34.52
CA GLU A 657 -0.72 -21.32 35.54
C GLU A 657 -1.38 -19.98 35.21
N ALA A 658 -2.66 -20.02 34.85
CA ALA A 658 -3.48 -18.83 34.67
C ALA A 658 -4.06 -18.33 36.01
N PRO A 659 -4.13 -17.01 36.27
CA PRO A 659 -4.75 -16.49 37.48
C PRO A 659 -6.27 -16.68 37.44
N VAL A 660 -6.80 -17.33 38.47
CA VAL A 660 -8.23 -17.59 38.69
C VAL A 660 -8.96 -16.27 38.93
N LYS A 661 -9.84 -15.86 38.00
CA LYS A 661 -10.91 -14.90 38.26
C LYS A 661 -12.25 -15.63 38.39
N ALA A 662 -12.95 -15.33 39.49
CA ALA A 662 -14.22 -15.93 39.87
C ALA A 662 -15.29 -15.84 38.76
N ARG A 663 -15.91 -16.99 38.45
CA ARG A 663 -17.08 -17.10 37.55
C ARG A 663 -18.30 -16.49 38.24
N THR A 664 -18.74 -15.32 37.80
CA THR A 664 -20.15 -14.93 37.95
C THR A 664 -20.97 -15.59 36.85
N ALA A 665 -21.99 -16.35 37.24
CA ALA A 665 -22.86 -17.11 36.36
C ALA A 665 -23.58 -16.20 35.32
N ARG A 666 -23.33 -16.44 34.03
CA ARG A 666 -24.10 -15.85 32.94
C ARG A 666 -25.38 -16.68 32.70
N LYS A 667 -26.53 -16.02 32.77
CA LYS A 667 -27.84 -16.56 32.37
C LYS A 667 -27.78 -17.07 30.91
N LYS A 668 -28.22 -18.31 30.69
CA LYS A 668 -28.41 -18.92 29.37
C LYS A 668 -29.48 -18.14 28.59
N SER A 669 -29.14 -17.70 27.38
CA SER A 669 -30.10 -17.26 26.36
C SER A 669 -30.90 -18.48 25.87
N THR A 670 -32.22 -18.40 25.89
CA THR A 670 -33.18 -19.47 25.57
C THR A 670 -33.68 -19.44 24.12
N ALA A 671 -33.03 -18.73 23.20
CA ALA A 671 -33.49 -18.67 21.81
C ALA A 671 -33.04 -19.91 21.01
N LYS A 672 -34.01 -20.79 20.66
CA LYS A 672 -33.81 -21.91 19.72
C LYS A 672 -33.34 -21.40 18.34
N PRO A 673 -32.41 -22.11 17.66
CA PRO A 673 -32.00 -21.76 16.29
C PRO A 673 -33.18 -21.94 15.32
N ARG A 674 -33.45 -20.94 14.47
CA ARG A 674 -34.47 -21.07 13.41
C ARG A 674 -33.86 -21.73 12.17
N PRO A 675 -34.48 -22.78 11.60
CA PRO A 675 -34.05 -23.37 10.33
C PRO A 675 -34.17 -22.35 9.18
N ARG A 676 -33.31 -22.45 8.17
CA ARG A 676 -33.31 -21.57 6.99
C ARG A 676 -33.77 -22.35 5.76
N LEU A 677 -34.88 -21.94 5.16
CA LEU A 677 -35.32 -22.42 3.87
C LEU A 677 -34.57 -21.65 2.76
N THR A 678 -34.08 -22.36 1.74
CA THR A 678 -33.50 -21.73 0.54
C THR A 678 -34.49 -21.91 -0.60
N VAL A 679 -34.79 -20.84 -1.34
CA VAL A 679 -35.64 -20.88 -2.54
C VAL A 679 -34.83 -20.44 -3.77
N SER A 680 -35.31 -20.75 -4.97
CA SER A 680 -34.65 -20.38 -6.22
C SER A 680 -34.57 -18.86 -6.41
N ASP A 681 -33.63 -18.41 -7.24
CA ASP A 681 -33.42 -16.98 -7.51
C ASP A 681 -34.66 -16.32 -8.12
N GLU A 682 -35.41 -17.03 -8.97
CA GLU A 682 -36.67 -16.58 -9.56
C GLU A 682 -37.75 -16.32 -8.49
N ILE A 683 -37.91 -17.25 -7.53
CA ILE A 683 -38.85 -17.09 -6.42
C ILE A 683 -38.41 -15.95 -5.50
N MET A 684 -37.10 -15.82 -5.23
CA MET A 684 -36.57 -14.70 -4.46
C MET A 684 -36.86 -13.34 -5.10
N GLU A 685 -36.79 -13.24 -6.43
CA GLU A 685 -37.07 -12.00 -7.15
C GLU A 685 -38.55 -11.62 -7.08
N ARG A 686 -39.44 -12.61 -7.24
CA ARG A 686 -40.89 -12.42 -7.05
C ARG A 686 -41.23 -11.99 -5.62
N LEU A 687 -40.63 -12.62 -4.62
CA LEU A 687 -40.83 -12.26 -3.20
C LEU A 687 -40.35 -10.84 -2.90
N LYS A 688 -39.22 -10.41 -3.48
CA LYS A 688 -38.71 -9.03 -3.33
C LYS A 688 -39.63 -8.00 -3.98
N ASN A 689 -40.21 -8.31 -5.14
CA ASN A 689 -41.14 -7.42 -5.83
C ASN A 689 -42.43 -7.23 -5.02
N ILE A 690 -43.00 -8.32 -4.50
CA ILE A 690 -44.19 -8.26 -3.63
C ILE A 690 -43.87 -7.53 -2.31
N ALA A 691 -42.69 -7.78 -1.74
CA ALA A 691 -42.22 -7.12 -0.53
C ALA A 691 -42.08 -5.60 -0.71
N ALA A 692 -41.56 -5.15 -1.85
CA ALA A 692 -41.48 -3.72 -2.18
C ALA A 692 -42.85 -3.08 -2.36
N LEU A 693 -43.82 -3.80 -2.96
CA LEU A 693 -45.19 -3.30 -3.14
C LEU A 693 -45.98 -3.21 -1.83
N ARG A 694 -45.65 -4.06 -0.84
CA ARG A 694 -46.36 -4.13 0.45
C ARG A 694 -45.61 -3.49 1.62
N ASP A 695 -44.48 -2.84 1.36
CA ASP A 695 -43.55 -2.27 2.37
C ASP A 695 -43.20 -3.27 3.50
N MET A 696 -42.83 -4.48 3.11
CA MET A 696 -42.52 -5.59 4.01
C MET A 696 -41.16 -6.22 3.67
N SER A 697 -40.62 -7.07 4.56
CA SER A 697 -39.44 -7.87 4.23
C SER A 697 -39.83 -9.07 3.37
N ALA A 698 -38.95 -9.49 2.45
CA ALA A 698 -39.15 -10.70 1.65
C ALA A 698 -39.35 -11.97 2.52
N SER A 699 -38.73 -12.01 3.71
CA SER A 699 -38.93 -13.10 4.67
C SER A 699 -40.36 -13.12 5.23
N ARG A 700 -40.95 -11.96 5.52
CA ARG A 700 -42.32 -11.87 6.04
C ARG A 700 -43.36 -12.19 4.96
N VAL A 701 -43.11 -11.76 3.73
CA VAL A 701 -43.93 -12.15 2.58
C VAL A 701 -43.88 -13.66 2.33
N ALA A 702 -42.69 -14.26 2.44
CA ALA A 702 -42.52 -15.70 2.32
C ALA A 702 -43.29 -16.45 3.43
N ASP A 703 -43.16 -16.03 4.69
CA ASP A 703 -43.87 -16.64 5.83
C ASP A 703 -45.40 -16.55 5.64
N GLU A 704 -45.93 -15.42 5.16
CA GLU A 704 -47.38 -15.26 4.91
C GLU A 704 -47.87 -16.18 3.78
N ILE A 705 -47.13 -16.26 2.67
CA ILE A 705 -47.49 -17.13 1.53
C ILE A 705 -47.42 -18.60 1.92
N ILE A 706 -46.35 -19.01 2.62
CA ILE A 706 -46.17 -20.38 3.10
C ILE A 706 -47.27 -20.73 4.10
N SER A 707 -47.58 -19.83 5.05
CA SER A 707 -48.64 -20.07 6.03
C SER A 707 -50.01 -20.19 5.36
N ALA A 708 -50.32 -19.32 4.39
CA ALA A 708 -51.58 -19.38 3.64
C ALA A 708 -51.70 -20.67 2.80
N TYR A 709 -50.60 -21.10 2.17
CA TYR A 709 -50.54 -22.37 1.45
C TYR A 709 -50.75 -23.55 2.39
N LEU A 710 -50.01 -23.63 3.50
CA LEU A 710 -50.12 -24.71 4.48
C LEU A 710 -51.50 -24.75 5.16
N SER A 711 -52.16 -23.61 5.34
CA SER A 711 -53.53 -23.56 5.88
C SER A 711 -54.60 -24.09 4.91
N GLY A 712 -54.26 -24.31 3.64
CA GLY A 712 -55.17 -24.82 2.61
C GLY A 712 -54.85 -26.24 2.11
N VAL A 713 -53.91 -26.94 2.74
CA VAL A 713 -53.49 -28.30 2.37
C VAL A 713 -53.99 -29.28 3.44
N GLU A 714 -55.06 -30.01 3.15
CA GLU A 714 -55.56 -31.17 3.94
C GLU A 714 -55.04 -32.49 3.34
N ASP A 715 -53.74 -32.57 3.02
CA ASP A 715 -53.14 -33.77 2.43
C ASP A 715 -52.18 -34.41 3.45
N GLU A 716 -52.66 -35.42 4.16
CA GLU A 716 -51.92 -36.13 5.23
C GLU A 716 -50.66 -36.85 4.72
N ASP A 717 -50.50 -37.04 3.41
CA ASP A 717 -49.33 -37.72 2.82
C ASP A 717 -48.06 -36.85 2.71
N LEU A 718 -48.15 -35.52 2.90
CA LEU A 718 -47.02 -34.58 2.78
C LEU A 718 -46.29 -34.27 4.09
N LEU A 719 -46.88 -34.62 5.24
CA LEU A 719 -46.36 -34.31 6.58
C LEU A 719 -45.98 -35.60 7.30
N GLY A 720 -44.82 -36.17 6.92
CA GLY A 720 -44.28 -37.38 7.56
C GLY A 720 -44.09 -37.24 9.09
N ASP A 721 -44.27 -38.37 9.77
CA ASP A 721 -44.49 -38.58 11.22
C ASP A 721 -43.39 -38.15 12.22
N GLU A 722 -42.41 -37.33 11.86
CA GLU A 722 -41.39 -36.90 12.82
C GLU A 722 -41.06 -35.40 12.71
N MET A 723 -41.81 -34.59 13.45
CA MET A 723 -41.35 -33.26 13.86
C MET A 723 -41.63 -33.01 15.35
N VAL A 724 -40.70 -33.47 16.19
CA VAL A 724 -40.54 -32.93 17.56
C VAL A 724 -39.66 -31.67 17.48
N ILE A 725 -40.23 -30.57 18.00
CA ILE A 725 -39.85 -29.15 17.98
C ILE A 725 -38.38 -28.85 18.32
#